data_AF-A0A966Y5F0-F1
#
_entry.id   AF-A0A966Y5F0-F1
#
_cell.length_a   1.000
_cell.length_b   1.000
_cell.length_c   1.000
_cell.angle_alpha   90.00
_cell.angle_beta   90.00
_cell.angle_gamma   90.00
#
_symmetry.space_group_name_H-M   'P 1'
#
loop_
_entity.id
_entity.type
_entity.pdbx_description
1 polymer ?
#
loop_
_entity_poly.entity_id
_entity_poly.type
_entity_poly.pdbx_seq_one_letter_code
_entity_poly.pdbx_strand_id
1 'polypeptide(L)'
;MTLPFSNLSAGGGATSGTLFLRSGATIETPSVLSTNAGSVATVDVIGDGRQGLSWDGQGEIWYSGNGMAGVTIRGVHYGIFAPEGAEWTVTETGLKSDLGGAETFAAAVLPVKSVAVLQLFAGHADDVPTGSTIEFAYDPAAYTVTQTFSVTTQTGEDPLSALYRHQWINTNEALTGYSYESARGEMKLAGDASFKVTYDASPMLPVVPLLDATATTQVRALLLADVAELASRSIKIPFQDTYTAGKELGRLAELAQIANQIGETGVRDTYLAVMKGELQDWFTAGNGTDKMFAYNAEWGTLQGYPASFDTEKQLNDHNFHYGYFVQAAATIGMFDREWIAQDKWGGMVDLLIPNAAASFTLENVTAHYLASEATGFRFLVDAGARVGDAVQAAISYDFDGNGTFDRTEAYRYFATDDVAGWQVYGSDGGLKSASGAALQDLVGGTVKVDLWSAIGAHTIAVDLAASSLDLPFRFGGDAPMSAPQPSPDGPSESPHFLVSAGPTGLQLATSGEAVVASAGGGRYIDQPHDPTVFTAEGLHGRYDGGNVAFALSLDAGTGVGNGTQLRLSFDFDGNGATDRTETFHYFATDNATGWEGYSQARGSSDVSGSYADFTGGSVTAEIWNAIGSSPVTLHDEARVILPYSDWMI
;
A
#
# COMPACT_ATOMS: atom_id res chain seq x y z
N MET A 1 -18.81 -12.90 -29.77
CA MET A 1 -18.93 -11.97 -30.92
C MET A 1 -17.54 -11.44 -31.20
N THR A 2 -16.90 -11.89 -32.28
CA THR A 2 -15.52 -11.55 -32.64
C THR A 2 -15.46 -10.14 -33.23
N LEU A 3 -14.67 -9.25 -32.63
CA LEU A 3 -14.35 -7.93 -33.20
C LEU A 3 -13.36 -8.08 -34.36
N PRO A 4 -13.44 -7.24 -35.41
CA PRO A 4 -12.74 -7.45 -36.68
C PRO A 4 -11.29 -6.92 -36.72
N PHE A 5 -10.46 -7.21 -35.72
CA PHE A 5 -9.06 -6.75 -35.70
C PHE A 5 -8.15 -7.88 -35.20
N SER A 6 -7.39 -8.54 -36.08
CA SER A 6 -6.80 -9.87 -35.80
C SER A 6 -5.28 -9.95 -35.61
N ASN A 7 -4.48 -8.86 -35.64
CA ASN A 7 -3.03 -9.02 -35.86
C ASN A 7 -2.09 -8.24 -34.92
N LEU A 8 -2.15 -8.42 -33.60
CA LEU A 8 -1.16 -7.83 -32.66
C LEU A 8 -0.88 -8.77 -31.47
N SER A 9 0.40 -8.89 -31.07
CA SER A 9 0.91 -9.79 -30.01
C SER A 9 1.53 -9.04 -28.81
N ALA A 10 1.58 -9.67 -27.64
CA ALA A 10 1.47 -9.05 -26.30
C ALA A 10 2.72 -9.03 -25.39
N GLY A 11 2.59 -8.28 -24.27
CA GLY A 11 3.26 -8.43 -22.96
C GLY A 11 2.34 -7.89 -21.82
N GLY A 12 2.26 -8.57 -20.66
CA GLY A 12 1.12 -8.60 -19.71
C GLY A 12 1.14 -7.69 -18.45
N GLY A 13 0.02 -7.67 -17.69
CA GLY A 13 -0.15 -7.20 -16.29
C GLY A 13 -1.48 -6.44 -16.02
N ALA A 14 -2.40 -6.86 -15.14
CA ALA A 14 -3.77 -6.33 -15.08
C ALA A 14 -4.13 -5.58 -13.77
N THR A 15 -4.98 -4.53 -13.88
CA THR A 15 -5.94 -4.07 -12.84
C THR A 15 -7.27 -3.59 -13.49
N SER A 16 -8.27 -3.37 -12.65
CA SER A 16 -9.71 -3.62 -12.86
C SER A 16 -10.52 -2.43 -13.41
N GLY A 17 -11.52 -2.68 -14.27
CA GLY A 17 -12.80 -1.96 -14.22
C GLY A 17 -13.16 -0.93 -15.31
N THR A 18 -12.26 -0.56 -16.22
CA THR A 18 -12.54 0.44 -17.27
C THR A 18 -12.14 -0.06 -18.66
N LEU A 19 -12.98 0.26 -19.65
CA LEU A 19 -12.95 -0.31 -20.99
C LEU A 19 -11.97 0.43 -21.91
N PHE A 20 -10.79 -0.15 -22.11
CA PHE A 20 -9.84 0.26 -23.15
C PHE A 20 -9.75 -0.80 -24.26
N LEU A 21 -9.71 -0.37 -25.52
CA LEU A 21 -9.47 -1.27 -26.65
C LEU A 21 -7.96 -1.48 -26.86
N ARG A 22 -7.45 -2.65 -26.49
CA ARG A 22 -6.17 -3.21 -27.02
C ARG A 22 -6.42 -4.58 -27.66
N SER A 23 -5.56 -4.95 -28.59
CA SER A 23 -5.73 -5.91 -29.69
C SER A 23 -5.53 -7.41 -29.40
N GLY A 24 -6.18 -8.30 -30.20
CA GLY A 24 -5.71 -9.69 -30.48
C GLY A 24 -6.42 -10.88 -29.77
N ALA A 25 -7.67 -11.21 -30.12
CA ALA A 25 -8.42 -12.35 -29.52
C ALA A 25 -8.71 -13.52 -30.50
N THR A 26 -8.65 -14.78 -30.03
CA THR A 26 -9.06 -15.99 -30.77
C THR A 26 -10.16 -16.81 -30.06
N ILE A 27 -10.69 -17.85 -30.71
CA ILE A 27 -11.93 -18.56 -30.32
C ILE A 27 -11.81 -19.41 -29.04
N GLU A 28 -10.60 -19.81 -28.62
CA GLU A 28 -10.40 -20.70 -27.46
C GLU A 28 -9.94 -19.97 -26.18
N THR A 29 -9.72 -18.64 -26.23
CA THR A 29 -9.24 -17.83 -25.11
C THR A 29 -9.95 -16.45 -25.05
N PRO A 30 -10.92 -16.24 -24.15
CA PRO A 30 -11.56 -14.94 -23.97
C PRO A 30 -10.60 -13.93 -23.31
N SER A 31 -10.60 -12.69 -23.81
CA SER A 31 -9.61 -11.63 -23.55
C SER A 31 -9.43 -11.24 -22.07
N VAL A 32 -8.17 -11.12 -21.65
CA VAL A 32 -7.69 -10.61 -20.34
C VAL A 32 -6.81 -9.37 -20.58
N LEU A 33 -6.87 -8.40 -19.65
CA LEU A 33 -6.26 -7.05 -19.60
C LEU A 33 -4.71 -7.03 -19.46
N SER A 34 -4.04 -5.94 -19.86
CA SER A 34 -2.58 -5.69 -19.64
C SER A 34 -2.16 -4.19 -19.61
N THR A 35 -1.18 -3.80 -18.76
CA THR A 35 -0.70 -2.44 -18.40
C THR A 35 0.71 -2.02 -18.90
N ASN A 36 1.41 -2.75 -19.77
CA ASN A 36 2.78 -2.32 -20.15
C ASN A 36 2.91 -1.49 -21.45
N ALA A 37 3.75 -0.45 -21.35
CA ALA A 37 4.35 0.29 -22.46
C ALA A 37 5.30 -0.64 -23.24
N GLY A 38 5.13 -0.68 -24.57
CA GLY A 38 5.95 -1.54 -25.43
C GLY A 38 5.32 -1.77 -26.78
N SER A 39 6.02 -1.27 -27.80
CA SER A 39 5.73 -1.30 -29.23
C SER A 39 4.48 -0.53 -29.67
N VAL A 40 4.76 0.57 -30.37
CA VAL A 40 3.92 1.19 -31.41
C VAL A 40 2.99 0.12 -31.98
N ALA A 41 1.68 0.23 -31.71
CA ALA A 41 0.72 -0.52 -32.48
C ALA A 41 1.09 -0.28 -33.94
N THR A 42 1.40 -1.34 -34.70
CA THR A 42 1.46 -1.21 -36.15
C THR A 42 0.05 -0.90 -36.59
N VAL A 43 -0.22 0.40 -36.60
CA VAL A 43 -1.28 1.02 -37.33
C VAL A 43 -1.08 0.55 -38.76
N ASP A 44 -2.09 -0.13 -39.31
CA ASP A 44 -1.99 -0.78 -40.61
C ASP A 44 -1.42 0.22 -41.61
N VAL A 45 -0.22 -0.08 -42.11
CA VAL A 45 0.44 0.75 -43.09
C VAL A 45 -0.41 0.59 -44.35
N ILE A 46 -1.26 1.60 -44.61
CA ILE A 46 -1.73 1.86 -45.98
C ILE A 46 -0.45 1.80 -46.83
N GLY A 47 -0.49 1.10 -47.96
CA GLY A 47 0.69 0.73 -48.77
C GLY A 47 1.59 1.88 -49.27
N ASP A 48 1.44 3.10 -48.75
CA ASP A 48 2.24 4.30 -48.92
C ASP A 48 3.08 4.72 -47.69
N GLY A 49 3.01 4.02 -46.54
CA GLY A 49 3.90 4.27 -45.39
C GLY A 49 3.39 5.23 -44.31
N ARG A 50 2.07 5.31 -44.04
CA ARG A 50 1.49 6.23 -43.03
C ARG A 50 0.45 5.55 -42.11
N GLN A 51 0.33 6.02 -40.86
CA GLN A 51 -0.56 5.49 -39.82
C GLN A 51 -2.08 5.80 -40.07
N GLY A 52 -2.99 4.80 -40.08
CA GLY A 52 -4.45 4.92 -39.88
C GLY A 52 -5.19 3.65 -39.36
N LEU A 53 -6.41 3.80 -38.82
CA LEU A 53 -7.29 2.72 -38.34
C LEU A 53 -8.20 2.18 -39.46
N SER A 54 -8.22 0.85 -39.70
CA SER A 54 -9.12 0.15 -40.64
C SER A 54 -9.85 -1.03 -39.98
N TRP A 55 -11.07 -1.35 -40.42
CA TRP A 55 -11.88 -2.45 -39.87
C TRP A 55 -12.55 -3.32 -40.94
N ASP A 56 -12.69 -4.63 -40.67
CA ASP A 56 -13.36 -5.57 -41.57
C ASP A 56 -14.89 -5.65 -41.36
N GLY A 57 -15.63 -5.32 -42.43
CA GLY A 57 -17.09 -5.47 -42.51
C GLY A 57 -17.84 -4.14 -42.59
N GLN A 58 -19.16 -4.17 -42.38
CA GLN A 58 -19.98 -2.95 -42.37
C GLN A 58 -19.65 -2.08 -41.16
N GLY A 59 -19.12 -0.88 -41.43
CA GLY A 59 -18.97 0.17 -40.43
C GLY A 59 -19.30 1.55 -40.98
N GLU A 60 -19.64 2.46 -40.08
CA GLU A 60 -20.11 3.82 -40.37
C GLU A 60 -19.33 4.79 -39.48
N ILE A 61 -18.69 5.80 -40.07
CA ILE A 61 -18.22 6.98 -39.33
C ILE A 61 -19.39 7.96 -39.32
N TRP A 62 -19.96 8.19 -38.15
CA TRP A 62 -21.15 9.03 -37.96
C TRP A 62 -20.83 10.39 -37.31
N TYR A 63 -19.59 10.56 -36.85
CA TYR A 63 -19.06 11.84 -36.38
C TYR A 63 -17.56 11.93 -36.68
N SER A 64 -17.08 13.11 -37.06
CA SER A 64 -15.65 13.44 -37.17
C SER A 64 -15.49 14.96 -37.03
N GLY A 65 -14.65 15.37 -36.08
CA GLY A 65 -14.29 16.78 -35.83
C GLY A 65 -13.86 17.01 -34.37
N ASN A 66 -13.17 18.11 -34.11
CA ASN A 66 -12.67 18.48 -32.78
C ASN A 66 -11.82 17.37 -32.14
N GLY A 67 -10.92 16.76 -32.90
CA GLY A 67 -10.07 15.68 -32.40
C GLY A 67 -10.79 14.36 -32.10
N MET A 68 -12.10 14.24 -32.32
CA MET A 68 -12.85 13.02 -32.03
C MET A 68 -13.59 12.45 -33.24
N ALA A 69 -13.74 11.13 -33.26
CA ALA A 69 -14.49 10.39 -34.26
C ALA A 69 -15.47 9.42 -33.60
N GLY A 70 -16.70 9.42 -34.10
CA GLY A 70 -17.74 8.47 -33.73
C GLY A 70 -17.88 7.39 -34.81
N VAL A 71 -17.65 6.14 -34.45
CA VAL A 71 -17.68 5.00 -35.39
C VAL A 71 -18.72 3.97 -34.92
N THR A 72 -19.41 3.32 -35.85
CA THR A 72 -20.25 2.15 -35.56
C THR A 72 -19.73 0.98 -36.37
N ILE A 73 -19.38 -0.13 -35.73
CA ILE A 73 -18.86 -1.33 -36.40
C ILE A 73 -19.71 -2.51 -35.95
N ARG A 74 -20.38 -3.19 -36.89
CA ARG A 74 -21.25 -4.34 -36.60
C ARG A 74 -22.29 -4.07 -35.49
N GLY A 75 -22.82 -2.85 -35.46
CA GLY A 75 -23.83 -2.41 -34.49
C GLY A 75 -23.28 -1.96 -33.12
N VAL A 76 -21.97 -1.97 -32.91
CA VAL A 76 -21.33 -1.46 -31.69
C VAL A 76 -20.79 -0.05 -31.95
N HIS A 77 -21.07 0.88 -31.05
CA HIS A 77 -20.68 2.29 -31.17
C HIS A 77 -19.36 2.55 -30.45
N TYR A 78 -18.49 3.35 -31.05
CA TYR A 78 -17.17 3.67 -30.54
C TYR A 78 -16.92 5.18 -30.64
N GLY A 79 -16.23 5.71 -29.64
CA GLY A 79 -15.58 7.02 -29.67
C GLY A 79 -14.08 6.82 -29.78
N ILE A 80 -13.44 7.62 -30.62
CA ILE A 80 -11.99 7.62 -30.84
C ILE A 80 -11.54 9.06 -30.65
N PHE A 81 -10.62 9.29 -29.74
CA PHE A 81 -10.24 10.61 -29.24
C PHE A 81 -8.74 10.78 -29.49
N ALA A 82 -8.41 11.77 -30.32
CA ALA A 82 -7.03 12.18 -30.54
C ALA A 82 -6.58 13.06 -29.38
N PRO A 83 -5.28 13.06 -29.06
CA PRO A 83 -4.70 13.98 -28.07
C PRO A 83 -4.97 15.44 -28.40
N GLU A 84 -4.87 16.30 -27.39
CA GLU A 84 -5.12 17.73 -27.53
C GLU A 84 -4.36 18.34 -28.73
N GLY A 85 -5.11 19.05 -29.60
CA GLY A 85 -4.57 19.69 -30.79
C GLY A 85 -4.40 18.79 -32.02
N ALA A 86 -4.61 17.48 -31.89
CA ALA A 86 -4.60 16.54 -33.01
C ALA A 86 -6.00 16.32 -33.59
N GLU A 87 -6.07 15.96 -34.88
CA GLU A 87 -7.32 15.77 -35.60
C GLU A 87 -7.39 14.41 -36.30
N TRP A 88 -8.61 13.89 -36.47
CA TRP A 88 -8.87 12.70 -37.28
C TRP A 88 -9.33 13.09 -38.69
N THR A 89 -8.58 12.65 -39.69
CA THR A 89 -8.94 12.72 -41.11
C THR A 89 -9.63 11.44 -41.55
N VAL A 90 -10.83 11.57 -42.11
CA VAL A 90 -11.54 10.45 -42.76
C VAL A 90 -10.91 10.16 -44.12
N THR A 91 -10.64 8.89 -44.39
CA THR A 91 -10.10 8.36 -45.65
C THR A 91 -11.04 7.33 -46.26
N GLU A 92 -10.76 6.86 -47.48
CA GLU A 92 -11.55 5.81 -48.14
C GLU A 92 -11.56 4.48 -47.36
N THR A 93 -10.55 4.24 -46.52
CA THR A 93 -10.35 2.98 -45.80
C THR A 93 -10.51 3.10 -44.28
N GLY A 94 -10.77 4.30 -43.73
CA GLY A 94 -10.92 4.51 -42.29
C GLY A 94 -10.47 5.87 -41.79
N LEU A 95 -9.95 5.94 -40.55
CA LEU A 95 -9.54 7.18 -39.87
C LEU A 95 -8.02 7.30 -39.79
N LYS A 96 -7.51 8.53 -39.89
CA LYS A 96 -6.08 8.83 -39.86
C LYS A 96 -5.78 10.06 -39.03
N SER A 97 -4.77 9.98 -38.18
CA SER A 97 -4.22 11.12 -37.44
C SER A 97 -2.70 11.01 -37.40
N ASP A 98 -2.00 12.13 -37.34
CA ASP A 98 -0.59 12.17 -36.95
C ASP A 98 -0.41 12.30 -35.43
N LEU A 99 -1.53 12.31 -34.69
CA LEU A 99 -1.62 12.46 -33.23
C LEU A 99 -0.92 13.71 -32.71
N GLY A 100 -0.63 14.69 -33.57
CA GLY A 100 0.14 15.88 -33.17
C GLY A 100 1.54 15.55 -32.62
N GLY A 101 2.08 14.37 -32.93
CA GLY A 101 3.36 13.89 -32.39
C GLY A 101 3.28 13.10 -31.08
N ALA A 102 2.09 12.89 -30.52
CA ALA A 102 1.88 11.99 -29.39
C ALA A 102 1.97 10.51 -29.78
N GLU A 103 2.24 9.64 -28.79
CA GLU A 103 2.41 8.20 -29.01
C GLU A 103 1.12 7.38 -28.82
N THR A 104 0.15 7.95 -28.11
CA THR A 104 -1.09 7.27 -27.71
C THR A 104 -2.32 8.11 -28.05
N PHE A 105 -3.47 7.46 -28.04
CA PHE A 105 -4.79 8.06 -28.20
C PHE A 105 -5.80 7.20 -27.43
N ALA A 106 -6.96 7.76 -27.10
CA ALA A 106 -8.00 7.03 -26.37
C ALA A 106 -9.13 6.53 -27.28
N ALA A 107 -9.73 5.41 -26.89
CA ALA A 107 -10.92 4.89 -27.56
C ALA A 107 -11.83 4.20 -26.55
N ALA A 108 -13.14 4.36 -26.74
CA ALA A 108 -14.16 3.80 -25.86
C ALA A 108 -15.32 3.18 -26.65
N VAL A 109 -15.95 2.13 -26.11
CA VAL A 109 -17.28 1.69 -26.56
C VAL A 109 -18.29 2.65 -25.96
N LEU A 110 -19.15 3.22 -26.82
CA LEU A 110 -20.20 4.13 -26.39
C LEU A 110 -21.49 3.36 -26.11
N PRO A 111 -22.20 3.68 -25.02
CA PRO A 111 -23.47 3.03 -24.67
C PRO A 111 -24.56 3.29 -25.70
N VAL A 112 -24.51 4.45 -26.38
CA VAL A 112 -25.45 4.83 -27.45
C VAL A 112 -24.75 5.67 -28.52
N LYS A 113 -25.23 5.59 -29.77
CA LYS A 113 -24.81 6.46 -30.88
C LYS A 113 -25.34 7.89 -30.64
N SER A 114 -24.56 8.73 -29.97
CA SER A 114 -24.92 10.12 -29.66
C SER A 114 -23.69 11.01 -29.61
N VAL A 115 -23.77 12.20 -30.20
CA VAL A 115 -22.72 13.23 -30.09
C VAL A 115 -22.55 13.67 -28.64
N ALA A 116 -23.62 13.75 -27.85
CA ALA A 116 -23.53 14.12 -26.44
C ALA A 116 -22.76 13.08 -25.62
N VAL A 117 -22.92 11.80 -25.94
CA VAL A 117 -22.17 10.71 -25.29
C VAL A 117 -20.73 10.68 -25.77
N LEU A 118 -20.49 10.95 -27.06
CA LEU A 118 -19.13 11.11 -27.56
C LEU A 118 -18.39 12.25 -26.84
N GLN A 119 -19.05 13.39 -26.63
CA GLN A 119 -18.50 14.53 -25.90
C GLN A 119 -18.27 14.23 -24.41
N LEU A 120 -19.18 13.49 -23.77
CA LEU A 120 -18.99 13.02 -22.39
C LEU A 120 -17.67 12.23 -22.31
N PHE A 121 -17.49 11.23 -23.17
CA PHE A 121 -16.28 10.40 -23.15
C PHE A 121 -15.02 11.17 -23.54
N ALA A 122 -15.12 12.13 -24.46
CA ALA A 122 -14.00 13.00 -24.84
C ALA A 122 -13.46 13.79 -23.63
N GLY A 123 -14.34 14.26 -22.75
CA GLY A 123 -13.95 15.00 -21.54
C GLY A 123 -13.18 14.18 -20.51
N HIS A 124 -13.08 12.86 -20.67
CA HIS A 124 -12.32 11.96 -19.81
C HIS A 124 -11.26 11.17 -20.59
N ALA A 125 -11.07 11.47 -21.87
CA ALA A 125 -10.29 10.64 -22.79
C ALA A 125 -8.78 10.88 -22.66
N ASP A 126 -8.38 12.09 -22.25
CA ASP A 126 -6.98 12.49 -22.14
C ASP A 126 -6.40 12.24 -20.74
N ASP A 127 -7.22 11.82 -19.78
CA ASP A 127 -6.78 11.53 -18.42
C ASP A 127 -6.68 10.01 -18.15
N VAL A 128 -5.45 9.52 -18.14
CA VAL A 128 -5.16 8.08 -18.06
C VAL A 128 -5.23 7.61 -16.60
N PRO A 129 -5.99 6.54 -16.29
CA PRO A 129 -5.91 5.90 -14.98
C PRO A 129 -4.50 5.36 -14.70
N THR A 130 -3.90 5.80 -13.59
CA THR A 130 -2.56 5.40 -13.13
C THR A 130 -2.62 4.43 -11.96
N GLY A 131 -3.73 4.40 -11.22
CA GLY A 131 -3.88 3.55 -10.04
C GLY A 131 -5.33 3.25 -9.72
N SER A 132 -5.54 2.20 -8.92
CA SER A 132 -6.86 1.90 -8.36
C SER A 132 -6.72 1.21 -7.01
N THR A 133 -7.54 1.60 -6.04
CA THR A 133 -7.57 0.98 -4.71
C THR A 133 -8.97 0.48 -4.37
N ILE A 134 -9.02 -0.49 -3.46
CA ILE A 134 -10.25 -0.93 -2.80
C ILE A 134 -10.00 -0.93 -1.30
N GLU A 135 -10.77 -0.14 -0.57
CA GLU A 135 -10.73 -0.11 0.89
C GLU A 135 -11.94 -0.84 1.46
N PHE A 136 -11.71 -1.61 2.53
CA PHE A 136 -12.76 -2.38 3.22
C PHE A 136 -13.00 -1.82 4.62
N ALA A 137 -14.25 -1.59 4.97
CA ALA A 137 -14.67 -1.24 6.32
C ALA A 137 -15.80 -2.16 6.79
N TYR A 138 -15.57 -2.89 7.89
CA TYR A 138 -16.59 -3.72 8.53
C TYR A 138 -17.21 -2.96 9.72
N ASP A 139 -18.52 -2.77 9.68
CA ASP A 139 -19.31 -2.26 10.81
C ASP A 139 -19.93 -3.46 11.58
N PRO A 140 -19.41 -3.81 12.77
CA PRO A 140 -19.95 -4.93 13.55
C PRO A 140 -21.30 -4.62 14.21
N ALA A 141 -21.70 -3.35 14.34
CA ALA A 141 -22.99 -2.98 14.88
C ALA A 141 -24.09 -3.08 13.82
N ALA A 142 -23.77 -2.68 12.59
CA ALA A 142 -24.68 -2.77 11.45
C ALA A 142 -24.63 -4.14 10.73
N TYR A 143 -23.60 -4.96 10.98
CA TYR A 143 -23.28 -6.15 10.21
C TYR A 143 -23.16 -5.83 8.72
N THR A 144 -22.35 -4.83 8.38
CA THR A 144 -22.14 -4.43 6.98
C THR A 144 -20.67 -4.37 6.64
N VAL A 145 -20.34 -4.68 5.39
CA VAL A 145 -19.03 -4.42 4.79
C VAL A 145 -19.21 -3.35 3.72
N THR A 146 -18.52 -2.23 3.90
CA THR A 146 -18.40 -1.18 2.88
C THR A 146 -17.11 -1.39 2.11
N GLN A 147 -17.20 -1.35 0.78
CA GLN A 147 -16.08 -1.32 -0.15
C GLN A 147 -16.05 0.06 -0.81
N THR A 148 -14.93 0.77 -0.69
CA THR A 148 -14.69 2.03 -1.41
C THR A 148 -13.74 1.75 -2.56
N PHE A 149 -14.21 1.93 -3.78
CA PHE A 149 -13.40 1.82 -4.99
C PHE A 149 -12.93 3.21 -5.37
N SER A 150 -11.62 3.38 -5.57
CA SER A 150 -11.04 4.66 -6.00
C SER A 150 -10.13 4.44 -7.20
N VAL A 151 -10.15 5.37 -8.14
CA VAL A 151 -9.27 5.39 -9.32
C VAL A 151 -8.47 6.68 -9.31
N THR A 152 -7.16 6.55 -9.36
CA THR A 152 -6.23 7.67 -9.55
C THR A 152 -5.97 7.83 -11.04
N THR A 153 -5.99 9.05 -11.50
CA THR A 153 -5.70 9.43 -12.88
C THR A 153 -4.52 10.39 -12.94
N GLN A 154 -3.96 10.62 -14.13
CA GLN A 154 -2.76 11.41 -14.32
C GLN A 154 -2.95 12.89 -13.94
N THR A 155 -4.11 13.47 -14.27
CA THR A 155 -4.44 14.88 -13.99
C THR A 155 -5.36 15.03 -12.77
N GLY A 156 -5.90 13.92 -12.25
CA GLY A 156 -6.81 13.88 -11.11
C GLY A 156 -8.28 14.16 -11.48
N GLU A 157 -8.63 14.13 -12.76
CA GLU A 157 -10.03 14.21 -13.20
C GLU A 157 -10.77 12.89 -12.93
N ASP A 158 -12.09 13.00 -12.71
CA ASP A 158 -12.92 11.82 -12.46
C ASP A 158 -12.98 10.93 -13.72
N PRO A 159 -12.66 9.63 -13.65
CA PRO A 159 -12.82 8.70 -14.75
C PRO A 159 -14.26 8.20 -14.86
N LEU A 160 -14.60 7.64 -16.02
CA LEU A 160 -15.85 6.91 -16.22
C LEU A 160 -15.70 5.44 -15.82
N SER A 161 -16.50 4.98 -14.86
CA SER A 161 -16.46 3.60 -14.34
C SER A 161 -17.74 2.83 -14.66
N ALA A 162 -17.62 1.61 -15.18
CA ALA A 162 -18.77 0.76 -15.49
C ALA A 162 -19.03 -0.25 -14.36
N LEU A 163 -20.02 0.03 -13.52
CA LEU A 163 -20.36 -0.78 -12.35
C LEU A 163 -21.16 -2.01 -12.76
N TYR A 164 -20.77 -3.18 -12.26
CA TYR A 164 -21.55 -4.42 -12.39
C TYR A 164 -22.82 -4.37 -11.54
N ARG A 165 -23.78 -5.26 -11.84
CA ARG A 165 -25.04 -5.38 -11.09
C ARG A 165 -24.90 -5.47 -9.58
N HIS A 166 -23.97 -6.27 -9.08
CA HIS A 166 -23.73 -6.42 -7.65
C HIS A 166 -23.14 -5.16 -6.98
N GLN A 167 -22.65 -4.19 -7.77
CA GLN A 167 -22.15 -2.91 -7.29
C GLN A 167 -23.25 -1.84 -7.38
N TRP A 168 -23.88 -1.66 -8.54
CA TRP A 168 -24.85 -0.58 -8.71
C TRP A 168 -26.17 -0.78 -7.93
N ILE A 169 -26.53 -2.01 -7.54
CA ILE A 169 -27.68 -2.23 -6.63
C ILE A 169 -27.36 -1.89 -5.16
N ASN A 170 -26.08 -1.79 -4.83
CA ASN A 170 -25.56 -1.66 -3.47
C ASN A 170 -24.78 -0.34 -3.26
N THR A 171 -24.90 0.59 -4.20
CA THR A 171 -24.31 1.93 -4.14
C THR A 171 -25.42 2.97 -4.03
N ASN A 172 -25.15 4.07 -3.34
CA ASN A 172 -26.00 5.26 -3.33
C ASN A 172 -25.42 6.40 -4.19
N GLU A 173 -24.30 6.15 -4.87
CA GLU A 173 -23.64 7.15 -5.69
C GLU A 173 -24.46 7.47 -6.95
N ALA A 174 -24.27 8.68 -7.47
CA ALA A 174 -24.97 9.13 -8.67
C ALA A 174 -24.43 8.38 -9.90
N LEU A 175 -25.33 8.01 -10.80
CA LEU A 175 -24.99 7.36 -12.07
C LEU A 175 -25.40 8.26 -13.24
N THR A 176 -24.63 8.20 -14.32
CA THR A 176 -24.84 9.01 -15.53
C THR A 176 -26.15 8.70 -16.28
N GLY A 177 -26.80 7.59 -15.94
CA GLY A 177 -27.99 7.08 -16.62
C GLY A 177 -27.68 6.24 -17.87
N TYR A 178 -26.41 6.12 -18.26
CA TYR A 178 -25.98 5.24 -19.34
C TYR A 178 -25.64 3.84 -18.83
N SER A 179 -25.83 2.83 -19.70
CA SER A 179 -25.54 1.44 -19.37
C SER A 179 -25.00 0.63 -20.57
N TYR A 180 -24.37 -0.50 -20.25
CA TYR A 180 -23.87 -1.49 -21.19
C TYR A 180 -24.49 -2.85 -20.91
N GLU A 181 -24.79 -3.59 -21.97
CA GLU A 181 -25.12 -5.01 -21.86
C GLU A 181 -23.84 -5.85 -21.81
N SER A 182 -23.71 -6.70 -20.80
CA SER A 182 -22.58 -7.62 -20.65
C SER A 182 -23.06 -9.06 -20.43
N ALA A 183 -22.14 -10.02 -20.54
CA ALA A 183 -22.43 -11.41 -20.17
C ALA A 183 -22.83 -11.58 -18.69
N ARG A 184 -22.54 -10.59 -17.84
CA ARG A 184 -22.92 -10.53 -16.42
C ARG A 184 -24.18 -9.67 -16.18
N GLY A 185 -24.89 -9.28 -17.24
CA GLY A 185 -26.05 -8.40 -17.23
C GLY A 185 -25.68 -6.92 -17.37
N GLU A 186 -26.67 -6.05 -17.12
CA GLU A 186 -26.51 -4.59 -17.23
C GLU A 186 -25.40 -4.06 -16.32
N MET A 187 -24.46 -3.33 -16.92
CA MET A 187 -23.46 -2.50 -16.23
C MET A 187 -23.88 -1.04 -16.34
N LYS A 188 -23.78 -0.26 -15.26
CA LYS A 188 -24.18 1.15 -15.24
C LYS A 188 -22.96 2.06 -15.10
N LEU A 189 -22.99 3.18 -15.80
CA LEU A 189 -21.86 4.10 -15.89
C LEU A 189 -21.93 5.16 -14.77
N ALA A 190 -20.88 5.21 -13.94
CA ALA A 190 -20.57 6.27 -12.98
C ALA A 190 -19.50 7.20 -13.56
N GLY A 191 -19.44 8.44 -13.08
CA GLY A 191 -18.48 9.45 -13.54
C GLY A 191 -17.77 10.17 -12.40
N ASP A 192 -17.50 9.43 -11.32
CA ASP A 192 -16.78 9.90 -10.14
C ASP A 192 -15.50 9.06 -9.97
N ALA A 193 -14.41 9.66 -9.47
CA ALA A 193 -13.15 8.97 -9.14
C ALA A 193 -13.26 7.95 -8.03
N SER A 194 -14.34 7.99 -7.25
CA SER A 194 -14.60 7.01 -6.20
C SER A 194 -16.07 6.67 -6.09
N PHE A 195 -16.38 5.41 -5.84
CA PHE A 195 -17.73 4.98 -5.48
C PHE A 195 -17.74 3.95 -4.35
N LYS A 196 -18.79 4.00 -3.52
CA LYS A 196 -18.96 3.09 -2.39
C LYS A 196 -20.00 2.02 -2.67
N VAL A 197 -19.74 0.81 -2.20
CA VAL A 197 -20.67 -0.32 -2.26
C VAL A 197 -20.81 -0.92 -0.86
N THR A 198 -22.02 -1.11 -0.38
CA THR A 198 -22.29 -1.67 0.95
C THR A 198 -23.01 -3.02 0.85
N TYR A 199 -22.48 -4.02 1.54
CA TYR A 199 -23.05 -5.37 1.62
C TYR A 199 -23.43 -5.72 3.06
N ASP A 200 -24.51 -6.47 3.23
CA ASP A 200 -24.82 -7.11 4.51
C ASP A 200 -23.84 -8.27 4.77
N ALA A 201 -23.18 -8.24 5.91
CA ALA A 201 -22.29 -9.28 6.40
C ALA A 201 -23.08 -10.29 7.24
N SER A 202 -23.45 -11.42 6.64
CA SER A 202 -24.13 -12.48 7.38
C SER A 202 -23.17 -13.20 8.34
N PRO A 203 -23.53 -13.40 9.62
CA PRO A 203 -22.68 -14.14 10.55
C PRO A 203 -22.57 -15.60 10.12
N MET A 204 -21.36 -16.17 10.26
CA MET A 204 -21.11 -17.58 10.01
C MET A 204 -21.18 -18.37 11.31
N LEU A 205 -21.82 -19.54 11.27
CA LEU A 205 -21.85 -20.48 12.39
C LEU A 205 -20.79 -21.56 12.18
N PRO A 206 -20.04 -21.94 13.23
CA PRO A 206 -19.02 -22.98 13.10
C PRO A 206 -19.64 -24.38 12.91
N VAL A 207 -20.82 -24.62 13.51
CA VAL A 207 -21.64 -25.82 13.33
C VAL A 207 -23.13 -25.45 13.33
N VAL A 208 -23.92 -26.14 12.50
CA VAL A 208 -25.38 -25.92 12.46
C VAL A 208 -26.02 -26.39 13.79
N PRO A 209 -26.86 -25.57 14.45
CA PRO A 209 -27.41 -25.88 15.76
C PRO A 209 -28.54 -26.93 15.74
N LEU A 210 -28.55 -27.78 16.78
CA LEU A 210 -29.66 -28.59 17.33
C LEU A 210 -30.13 -29.82 16.55
N LEU A 211 -30.07 -30.95 17.24
CA LEU A 211 -30.67 -32.23 16.88
C LEU A 211 -31.73 -32.60 17.94
N ASP A 212 -32.83 -33.22 17.53
CA ASP A 212 -33.75 -33.84 18.50
C ASP A 212 -33.13 -35.10 19.13
N ALA A 213 -33.80 -35.69 20.12
CA ALA A 213 -33.27 -36.86 20.83
C ALA A 213 -33.07 -38.09 19.92
N THR A 214 -33.91 -38.24 18.89
CA THR A 214 -33.81 -39.35 17.93
C THR A 214 -32.61 -39.16 17.03
N ALA A 215 -32.48 -37.96 16.43
CA ALA A 215 -31.36 -37.59 15.59
C ALA A 215 -30.04 -37.64 16.37
N THR A 216 -30.02 -37.16 17.62
CA THR A 216 -28.86 -37.26 18.52
C THR A 216 -28.41 -38.71 18.71
N THR A 217 -29.35 -39.64 18.91
CA THR A 217 -29.03 -41.06 19.10
C THR A 217 -28.46 -41.68 17.83
N GLN A 218 -29.01 -41.35 16.66
CA GLN A 218 -28.52 -41.83 15.37
C GLN A 218 -27.11 -41.29 15.07
N VAL A 219 -26.90 -39.98 15.23
CA VAL A 219 -25.60 -39.34 15.01
C VAL A 219 -24.55 -39.88 15.96
N ARG A 220 -24.88 -40.10 17.24
CA ARG A 220 -23.98 -40.76 18.20
C ARG A 220 -23.52 -42.13 17.70
N ALA A 221 -24.45 -42.97 17.21
CA ALA A 221 -24.09 -44.29 16.69
C ALA A 221 -23.16 -44.21 15.46
N LEU A 222 -23.40 -43.25 14.56
CA LEU A 222 -22.54 -43.01 13.40
C LEU A 222 -21.14 -42.53 13.79
N LEU A 223 -21.04 -41.59 14.73
CA LEU A 223 -19.77 -41.09 15.24
C LEU A 223 -18.94 -42.18 15.92
N LEU A 224 -19.57 -43.03 16.74
CA LEU A 224 -18.89 -44.16 17.38
C LEU A 224 -18.41 -45.19 16.36
N ALA A 225 -19.18 -45.45 15.31
CA ALA A 225 -18.77 -46.33 14.21
C ALA A 225 -17.59 -45.74 13.42
N ASP A 226 -17.61 -44.43 13.13
CA ASP A 226 -16.53 -43.72 12.44
C ASP A 226 -15.22 -43.76 13.24
N VAL A 227 -15.27 -43.47 14.54
CA VAL A 227 -14.08 -43.57 15.42
C VAL A 227 -13.55 -45.01 15.47
N ALA A 228 -14.43 -46.01 15.53
CA ALA A 228 -14.00 -47.41 15.53
C ALA A 228 -13.30 -47.79 14.21
N GLU A 229 -13.82 -47.31 13.08
CA GLU A 229 -13.19 -47.48 11.77
C GLU A 229 -11.83 -46.77 11.71
N LEU A 230 -11.78 -45.49 12.11
CA LEU A 230 -10.56 -44.68 12.16
C LEU A 230 -9.49 -45.31 13.06
N ALA A 231 -9.89 -45.88 14.20
CA ALA A 231 -9.01 -46.61 15.10
C ALA A 231 -8.39 -47.85 14.44
N SER A 232 -9.12 -48.53 13.56
CA SER A 232 -8.66 -49.73 12.85
C SER A 232 -7.66 -49.45 11.72
N ARG A 233 -7.60 -48.21 11.20
CA ARG A 233 -6.67 -47.83 10.12
C ARG A 233 -5.23 -47.73 10.64
N SER A 234 -4.26 -48.25 9.89
CA SER A 234 -2.83 -48.11 10.19
C SER A 234 -2.32 -46.68 9.98
N ILE A 235 -2.82 -46.00 8.93
CA ILE A 235 -2.60 -44.59 8.65
C ILE A 235 -3.96 -43.91 8.78
N LYS A 236 -4.07 -42.91 9.68
CA LYS A 236 -5.36 -42.29 10.01
C LYS A 236 -5.92 -41.48 8.84
N ILE A 237 -5.05 -40.70 8.20
CA ILE A 237 -5.32 -39.98 6.96
C ILE A 237 -4.40 -40.57 5.87
N PRO A 238 -4.86 -41.57 5.11
CA PRO A 238 -4.02 -42.34 4.18
C PRO A 238 -3.80 -41.63 2.83
N PHE A 239 -4.06 -40.33 2.77
CA PHE A 239 -4.01 -39.53 1.55
C PHE A 239 -2.72 -38.72 1.51
N GLN A 240 -2.12 -38.64 0.33
CA GLN A 240 -0.80 -38.05 0.15
C GLN A 240 -0.88 -36.62 -0.37
N ASP A 241 -1.85 -36.26 -1.21
CA ASP A 241 -1.91 -34.91 -1.77
C ASP A 241 -2.69 -33.92 -0.89
N THR A 242 -2.35 -32.64 -1.02
CA THR A 242 -2.97 -31.55 -0.25
C THR A 242 -4.50 -31.50 -0.39
N TYR A 243 -5.07 -31.83 -1.55
CA TYR A 243 -6.53 -31.77 -1.71
C TYR A 243 -7.20 -32.89 -0.91
N THR A 244 -6.84 -34.14 -1.17
CA THR A 244 -7.56 -35.28 -0.58
C THR A 244 -7.26 -35.45 0.90
N ALA A 245 -6.04 -35.14 1.35
CA ALA A 245 -5.72 -35.01 2.77
C ALA A 245 -6.52 -33.86 3.40
N GLY A 246 -6.60 -32.71 2.72
CA GLY A 246 -7.44 -31.58 3.11
C GLY A 246 -8.90 -31.97 3.30
N LYS A 247 -9.52 -32.69 2.35
CA LYS A 247 -10.91 -33.13 2.48
C LYS A 247 -11.15 -33.97 3.74
N GLU A 248 -10.22 -34.87 4.08
CA GLU A 248 -10.34 -35.69 5.29
C GLU A 248 -10.14 -34.83 6.56
N LEU A 249 -9.22 -33.86 6.54
CA LEU A 249 -9.08 -32.86 7.60
C LEU A 249 -10.38 -32.06 7.81
N GLY A 250 -10.99 -31.56 6.73
CA GLY A 250 -12.28 -30.86 6.79
C GLY A 250 -13.41 -31.74 7.34
N ARG A 251 -13.49 -33.00 6.91
CA ARG A 251 -14.47 -33.98 7.43
C ARG A 251 -14.31 -34.15 8.94
N LEU A 252 -13.08 -34.39 9.42
CA LEU A 252 -12.80 -34.57 10.84
C LEU A 252 -13.10 -33.30 11.65
N ALA A 253 -12.84 -32.12 11.08
CA ALA A 253 -13.16 -30.83 11.68
C ALA A 253 -14.66 -30.67 11.92
N GLU A 254 -15.48 -30.94 10.90
CA GLU A 254 -16.95 -30.90 11.01
C GLU A 254 -17.47 -31.92 12.03
N LEU A 255 -16.95 -33.16 12.00
CA LEU A 255 -17.38 -34.21 12.93
C LEU A 255 -16.98 -33.92 14.39
N ALA A 256 -15.83 -33.30 14.63
CA ALA A 256 -15.42 -32.88 15.97
C ALA A 256 -16.41 -31.89 16.59
N GLN A 257 -16.91 -30.94 15.79
CA GLN A 257 -17.89 -29.97 16.26
C GLN A 257 -19.26 -30.60 16.54
N ILE A 258 -19.71 -31.53 15.67
CA ILE A 258 -20.95 -32.29 15.89
C ILE A 258 -20.83 -33.15 17.15
N ALA A 259 -19.71 -33.87 17.33
CA ALA A 259 -19.46 -34.69 18.51
C ALA A 259 -19.50 -33.85 19.79
N ASN A 260 -18.89 -32.66 19.77
CA ASN A 260 -18.96 -31.71 20.87
C ASN A 260 -20.40 -31.28 21.18
N GLN A 261 -21.17 -30.95 20.15
CA GLN A 261 -22.56 -30.48 20.27
C GLN A 261 -23.48 -31.50 20.95
N ILE A 262 -23.26 -32.81 20.75
CA ILE A 262 -24.06 -33.88 21.37
C ILE A 262 -23.46 -34.46 22.66
N GLY A 263 -22.38 -33.86 23.17
CA GLY A 263 -21.71 -34.26 24.41
C GLY A 263 -20.74 -35.45 24.29
N GLU A 264 -20.41 -35.91 23.08
CA GLU A 264 -19.44 -36.99 22.83
C GLU A 264 -18.00 -36.44 22.79
N THR A 265 -17.54 -35.89 23.91
CA THR A 265 -16.24 -35.20 24.00
C THR A 265 -15.05 -36.13 23.75
N GLY A 266 -15.13 -37.41 24.13
CA GLY A 266 -14.08 -38.38 23.83
C GLY A 266 -13.93 -38.67 22.33
N VAL A 267 -15.04 -38.65 21.58
CA VAL A 267 -15.03 -38.77 20.11
C VAL A 267 -14.43 -37.51 19.48
N ARG A 268 -14.87 -36.32 19.94
CA ARG A 268 -14.26 -35.04 19.54
C ARG A 268 -12.75 -35.08 19.72
N ASP A 269 -12.27 -35.43 20.91
CA ASP A 269 -10.85 -35.42 21.25
C ASP A 269 -10.03 -36.40 20.39
N THR A 270 -10.65 -37.52 19.99
CA THR A 270 -10.03 -38.48 19.06
C THR A 270 -9.81 -37.84 17.68
N TYR A 271 -10.82 -37.15 17.14
CA TYR A 271 -10.66 -36.45 15.85
C TYR A 271 -9.65 -35.30 15.93
N LEU A 272 -9.69 -34.52 17.01
CA LEU A 272 -8.70 -33.45 17.25
C LEU A 272 -7.28 -34.02 17.28
N ALA A 273 -7.05 -35.14 17.97
CA ALA A 273 -5.72 -35.77 18.03
C ALA A 273 -5.22 -36.22 16.64
N VAL A 274 -6.10 -36.76 15.81
CA VAL A 274 -5.77 -37.16 14.43
C VAL A 274 -5.44 -35.94 13.57
N MET A 275 -6.26 -34.89 13.60
CA MET A 275 -6.00 -33.67 12.85
C MET A 275 -4.69 -33.00 13.28
N LYS A 276 -4.41 -32.93 14.60
CA LYS A 276 -3.15 -32.40 15.12
C LYS A 276 -1.95 -33.16 14.55
N GLY A 277 -1.97 -34.49 14.61
CA GLY A 277 -0.86 -35.31 14.09
C GLY A 277 -0.61 -35.09 12.60
N GLU A 278 -1.69 -35.02 11.81
CA GLU A 278 -1.57 -34.79 10.36
C GLU A 278 -1.05 -33.38 10.05
N LEU A 279 -1.61 -32.33 10.67
CA LEU A 279 -1.15 -30.96 10.42
C LEU A 279 0.30 -30.74 10.86
N GLN A 280 0.70 -31.32 11.99
CA GLN A 280 2.09 -31.26 12.47
C GLN A 280 3.07 -31.90 11.49
N ASP A 281 2.66 -32.96 10.81
CA ASP A 281 3.45 -33.61 9.77
C ASP A 281 3.64 -32.67 8.57
N TRP A 282 2.53 -32.17 8.01
CA TRP A 282 2.56 -31.21 6.89
C TRP A 282 3.32 -29.91 7.20
N PHE A 283 3.24 -29.42 8.43
CA PHE A 283 3.87 -28.17 8.87
C PHE A 283 5.36 -28.33 9.22
N THR A 284 5.91 -29.55 9.18
CA THR A 284 7.31 -29.80 9.49
C THR A 284 8.07 -30.28 8.25
N ALA A 285 8.65 -29.34 7.50
CA ALA A 285 9.49 -29.70 6.37
C ALA A 285 10.75 -30.48 6.80
N GLY A 286 11.07 -31.57 6.09
CA GLY A 286 12.30 -32.34 6.30
C GLY A 286 12.29 -33.27 7.53
N ASN A 287 11.12 -33.55 8.11
CA ASN A 287 10.96 -34.51 9.22
C ASN A 287 11.09 -36.00 8.79
N GLY A 288 11.35 -36.26 7.51
CA GLY A 288 11.49 -37.61 6.95
C GLY A 288 10.20 -38.23 6.42
N THR A 289 9.08 -37.49 6.40
CA THR A 289 7.85 -37.88 5.69
C THR A 289 7.83 -37.29 4.27
N ASP A 290 6.83 -37.69 3.48
CA ASP A 290 6.60 -37.18 2.14
C ASP A 290 5.88 -35.82 2.12
N LYS A 291 5.30 -35.40 3.25
CA LYS A 291 4.42 -34.23 3.39
C LYS A 291 5.18 -33.01 3.86
N MET A 292 5.03 -31.89 3.14
CA MET A 292 5.62 -30.62 3.52
C MET A 292 4.99 -29.44 2.79
N PHE A 293 5.09 -28.26 3.38
CA PHE A 293 4.99 -27.00 2.64
C PHE A 293 6.39 -26.45 2.34
N ALA A 294 6.62 -26.01 1.11
CA ALA A 294 7.87 -25.43 0.65
C ALA A 294 7.63 -24.08 -0.03
N TYR A 295 8.45 -23.08 0.30
CA TYR A 295 8.32 -21.75 -0.27
C TYR A 295 9.06 -21.63 -1.60
N ASN A 296 8.33 -21.23 -2.64
CA ASN A 296 8.86 -20.93 -3.96
C ASN A 296 9.15 -19.43 -4.05
N ALA A 297 10.44 -19.08 -3.97
CA ALA A 297 10.89 -17.69 -3.94
C ALA A 297 10.79 -16.97 -5.29
N GLU A 298 10.75 -17.71 -6.40
CA GLU A 298 10.61 -17.11 -7.75
C GLU A 298 9.22 -16.48 -7.93
N TRP A 299 8.19 -17.18 -7.44
CA TRP A 299 6.79 -16.75 -7.57
C TRP A 299 6.20 -16.18 -6.27
N GLY A 300 6.98 -16.18 -5.19
CA GLY A 300 6.55 -15.66 -3.89
C GLY A 300 5.42 -16.45 -3.22
N THR A 301 5.38 -17.77 -3.38
CA THR A 301 4.22 -18.60 -2.97
C THR A 301 4.62 -19.84 -2.17
N LEU A 302 3.78 -20.23 -1.20
CA LEU A 302 3.95 -21.45 -0.43
C LEU A 302 3.25 -22.62 -1.13
N GLN A 303 3.96 -23.71 -1.39
CA GLN A 303 3.47 -24.86 -2.15
C GLN A 303 3.52 -26.12 -1.29
N GLY A 304 2.38 -26.80 -1.16
CA GLY A 304 2.29 -28.09 -0.46
C GLY A 304 2.64 -29.27 -1.37
N TYR A 305 3.47 -30.18 -0.84
CA TYR A 305 3.86 -31.44 -1.47
C TYR A 305 3.55 -32.61 -0.54
N PRO A 306 3.02 -33.74 -1.06
CA PRO A 306 2.69 -34.01 -2.45
C PRO A 306 1.57 -33.13 -3.01
N ALA A 307 1.76 -32.69 -4.25
CA ALA A 307 0.84 -31.80 -4.95
C ALA A 307 -0.17 -32.59 -5.79
N SER A 308 -1.32 -31.98 -6.08
CA SER A 308 -2.33 -32.48 -7.02
C SER A 308 -2.95 -31.33 -7.81
N PHE A 309 -3.64 -31.64 -8.91
CA PHE A 309 -4.34 -30.68 -9.77
C PHE A 309 -3.48 -29.49 -10.25
N ASP A 310 -2.18 -29.73 -10.43
CA ASP A 310 -1.19 -28.73 -10.85
C ASP A 310 -1.06 -27.52 -9.89
N THR A 311 -1.40 -27.69 -8.61
CA THR A 311 -1.14 -26.70 -7.54
C THR A 311 0.32 -26.24 -7.48
N GLU A 312 1.25 -27.10 -7.87
CA GLU A 312 2.69 -26.83 -7.90
C GLU A 312 3.17 -26.23 -9.24
N LYS A 313 2.52 -26.57 -10.36
CA LYS A 313 2.97 -26.16 -11.71
C LYS A 313 2.30 -24.91 -12.23
N GLN A 314 1.04 -24.69 -11.86
CA GLN A 314 0.20 -23.61 -12.36
C GLN A 314 -0.27 -22.66 -11.24
N LEU A 315 0.11 -22.94 -9.99
CA LEU A 315 -0.34 -22.20 -8.80
C LEU A 315 -1.87 -22.21 -8.65
N ASN A 316 -2.50 -23.27 -9.18
CA ASN A 316 -3.95 -23.45 -9.11
C ASN A 316 -4.39 -23.69 -7.65
N ASP A 317 -5.63 -23.32 -7.34
CA ASP A 317 -6.44 -23.95 -6.30
C ASP A 317 -5.89 -23.97 -4.86
N HIS A 318 -4.90 -23.14 -4.53
CA HIS A 318 -4.35 -23.04 -3.17
C HIS A 318 -5.44 -22.75 -2.14
N ASN A 319 -6.41 -21.89 -2.48
CA ASN A 319 -7.57 -21.62 -1.65
C ASN A 319 -8.44 -22.88 -1.41
N PHE A 320 -8.69 -23.71 -2.43
CA PHE A 320 -9.48 -24.93 -2.30
C PHE A 320 -8.78 -26.00 -1.47
N HIS A 321 -7.46 -26.09 -1.57
CA HIS A 321 -6.68 -27.08 -0.83
C HIS A 321 -6.44 -26.59 0.61
N TYR A 322 -5.87 -25.40 0.78
CA TYR A 322 -5.39 -24.90 2.07
C TYR A 322 -6.54 -24.42 2.95
N GLY A 323 -7.69 -24.06 2.37
CA GLY A 323 -8.90 -23.77 3.12
C GLY A 323 -9.30 -24.91 4.07
N TYR A 324 -9.09 -26.17 3.68
CA TYR A 324 -9.32 -27.31 4.57
C TYR A 324 -8.31 -27.42 5.72
N PHE A 325 -7.04 -27.10 5.47
CA PHE A 325 -6.00 -27.06 6.51
C PHE A 325 -6.31 -25.97 7.53
N VAL A 326 -6.68 -24.78 7.06
CA VAL A 326 -7.10 -23.66 7.89
C VAL A 326 -8.36 -23.99 8.68
N GLN A 327 -9.37 -24.64 8.07
CA GLN A 327 -10.58 -25.09 8.76
C GLN A 327 -10.27 -26.07 9.90
N ALA A 328 -9.40 -27.05 9.66
CA ALA A 328 -9.00 -28.03 10.67
C ALA A 328 -8.21 -27.39 11.81
N ALA A 329 -7.26 -26.51 11.48
CA ALA A 329 -6.48 -25.75 12.46
C ALA A 329 -7.38 -24.83 13.30
N ALA A 330 -8.33 -24.11 12.69
CA ALA A 330 -9.30 -23.28 13.38
C ALA A 330 -10.17 -24.11 14.33
N THR A 331 -10.63 -25.29 13.90
CA THR A 331 -11.40 -26.21 14.75
C THR A 331 -10.57 -26.72 15.92
N ILE A 332 -9.29 -27.05 15.72
CA ILE A 332 -8.39 -27.38 16.83
C ILE A 332 -8.28 -26.19 17.79
N GLY A 333 -8.04 -24.98 17.28
CA GLY A 333 -7.92 -23.76 18.06
C GLY A 333 -9.17 -23.40 18.89
N MET A 334 -10.37 -23.83 18.47
CA MET A 334 -11.59 -23.68 19.26
C MET A 334 -11.58 -24.51 20.55
N PHE A 335 -10.87 -25.64 20.57
CA PHE A 335 -10.84 -26.59 21.70
C PHE A 335 -9.47 -26.69 22.38
N ASP A 336 -8.41 -26.23 21.73
CA ASP A 336 -7.03 -26.19 22.23
C ASP A 336 -6.31 -24.94 21.68
N ARG A 337 -6.40 -23.85 22.47
CA ARG A 337 -5.77 -22.56 22.15
C ARG A 337 -4.24 -22.61 22.19
N GLU A 338 -3.65 -23.49 23.01
CA GLU A 338 -2.19 -23.60 23.12
C GLU A 338 -1.59 -24.23 21.86
N TRP A 339 -2.28 -25.21 21.25
CA TRP A 339 -1.80 -25.83 20.01
C TRP A 339 -1.69 -24.84 18.86
N ILE A 340 -2.66 -23.93 18.74
CA ILE A 340 -2.70 -22.89 17.70
C ILE A 340 -1.95 -21.61 18.11
N ALA A 341 -1.23 -21.62 19.24
CA ALA A 341 -0.37 -20.51 19.59
C ALA A 341 0.69 -20.29 18.49
N GLN A 342 1.11 -19.05 18.33
CA GLN A 342 2.03 -18.63 17.26
C GLN A 342 3.40 -19.26 17.38
N ASP A 343 3.92 -19.38 18.61
CA ASP A 343 5.17 -20.09 18.95
C ASP A 343 5.05 -21.63 18.89
N LYS A 344 3.91 -22.13 18.38
CA LYS A 344 3.59 -23.54 18.14
C LYS A 344 3.24 -23.72 16.66
N TRP A 345 1.97 -23.93 16.33
CA TRP A 345 1.52 -24.23 14.97
C TRP A 345 0.76 -23.08 14.31
N GLY A 346 0.39 -22.04 15.06
CA GLY A 346 -0.32 -20.87 14.54
C GLY A 346 0.43 -20.17 13.40
N GLY A 347 1.74 -19.97 13.55
CA GLY A 347 2.54 -19.29 12.52
C GLY A 347 2.55 -20.02 11.17
N MET A 348 2.55 -21.36 11.16
CA MET A 348 2.45 -22.14 9.92
C MET A 348 1.06 -22.07 9.29
N VAL A 349 0.01 -21.94 10.11
CA VAL A 349 -1.36 -21.75 9.62
C VAL A 349 -1.51 -20.39 8.96
N ASP A 350 -0.91 -19.35 9.52
CA ASP A 350 -0.96 -18.00 8.94
C ASP A 350 -0.22 -17.91 7.62
N LEU A 351 0.87 -18.67 7.43
CA LEU A 351 1.54 -18.76 6.12
C LEU A 351 0.68 -19.41 5.02
N LEU A 352 -0.37 -20.15 5.38
CA LEU A 352 -1.33 -20.72 4.43
C LEU A 352 -2.47 -19.77 4.09
N ILE A 353 -2.69 -18.74 4.91
CA ILE A 353 -3.69 -17.71 4.68
C ILE A 353 -2.99 -16.63 3.84
N PRO A 354 -3.49 -16.30 2.63
CA PRO A 354 -2.94 -15.19 1.87
C PRO A 354 -3.06 -13.91 2.70
N ASN A 355 -1.95 -13.44 3.27
CA ASN A 355 -1.96 -12.17 4.00
C ASN A 355 -1.85 -11.03 2.99
N ALA A 356 -2.84 -10.14 3.00
CA ALA A 356 -2.74 -8.92 2.21
C ALA A 356 -1.64 -8.04 2.82
N ALA A 357 -0.65 -7.64 2.01
CA ALA A 357 0.27 -6.59 2.40
C ALA A 357 -0.47 -5.24 2.39
N ALA A 358 -0.23 -4.41 3.40
CA ALA A 358 -0.45 -2.98 3.30
C ALA A 358 0.61 -2.41 2.35
N SER A 359 0.15 -1.85 1.23
CA SER A 359 1.01 -1.26 0.20
C SER A 359 0.97 0.26 0.27
N PHE A 360 2.12 0.90 0.22
CA PHE A 360 2.28 2.35 0.16
C PHE A 360 3.14 2.69 -1.05
N THR A 361 2.76 3.69 -1.85
CA THR A 361 3.51 4.10 -3.04
C THR A 361 3.93 5.57 -2.96
N LEU A 362 5.14 5.83 -3.43
CA LEU A 362 5.65 7.15 -3.77
C LEU A 362 5.81 7.17 -5.28
N GLU A 363 4.96 7.92 -5.97
CA GLU A 363 4.84 7.93 -7.43
C GLU A 363 5.46 9.20 -8.04
N ASN A 364 5.73 9.18 -9.34
CA ASN A 364 6.30 10.29 -10.11
C ASN A 364 7.62 10.82 -9.53
N VAL A 365 8.44 9.91 -9.00
CA VAL A 365 9.71 10.25 -8.38
C VAL A 365 10.78 10.43 -9.44
N THR A 366 11.43 11.59 -9.43
CA THR A 366 12.70 11.77 -10.13
C THR A 366 13.79 12.04 -9.11
N ALA A 367 14.77 11.13 -9.02
CA ALA A 367 15.80 11.19 -8.00
C ALA A 367 17.08 10.48 -8.46
N HIS A 368 18.24 11.06 -8.12
CA HIS A 368 19.54 10.50 -8.48
C HIS A 368 20.01 9.48 -7.44
N TYR A 369 20.40 8.29 -7.87
CA TYR A 369 20.87 7.22 -6.99
C TYR A 369 22.24 7.53 -6.39
N LEU A 370 22.33 7.36 -5.07
CA LEU A 370 23.54 7.55 -4.30
C LEU A 370 24.16 6.19 -3.99
N ALA A 371 25.17 5.80 -4.77
CA ALA A 371 25.81 4.49 -4.65
C ALA A 371 26.49 4.19 -3.29
N SER A 372 26.68 5.20 -2.44
CA SER A 372 27.17 5.06 -1.06
C SER A 372 26.08 4.74 -0.04
N GLU A 373 24.81 4.80 -0.44
CA GLU A 373 23.66 4.64 0.44
C GLU A 373 22.91 3.34 0.13
N ALA A 374 22.09 2.91 1.07
CA ALA A 374 21.23 1.75 0.94
C ALA A 374 19.82 2.12 1.39
N THR A 375 18.83 1.41 0.85
CA THR A 375 17.45 1.50 1.33
C THR A 375 17.38 1.20 2.83
N GLY A 376 16.81 2.13 3.58
CA GLY A 376 16.49 2.01 4.99
C GLY A 376 15.01 2.30 5.26
N PHE A 377 14.54 1.89 6.42
CA PHE A 377 13.22 2.27 6.91
C PHE A 377 13.14 2.11 8.42
N ARG A 378 12.13 2.77 8.98
CA ARG A 378 11.72 2.65 10.37
C ARG A 378 10.19 2.68 10.43
N PHE A 379 9.57 1.52 10.53
CA PHE A 379 8.11 1.42 10.68
C PHE A 379 7.73 1.27 12.14
N LEU A 380 6.83 2.14 12.62
CA LEU A 380 6.25 2.02 13.96
C LEU A 380 5.03 1.11 13.87
N VAL A 381 5.14 -0.06 14.48
CA VAL A 381 4.16 -1.14 14.42
C VAL A 381 3.66 -1.52 15.80
N ASP A 382 2.39 -1.89 15.92
CA ASP A 382 1.80 -2.37 17.18
C ASP A 382 0.86 -3.55 16.89
N ALA A 383 1.20 -4.73 17.43
CA ALA A 383 0.37 -5.94 17.35
C ALA A 383 -0.60 -6.06 18.56
N GLY A 384 -0.58 -5.09 19.47
CA GLY A 384 -1.32 -5.07 20.71
C GLY A 384 -0.73 -6.03 21.76
N ALA A 385 -1.51 -6.33 22.79
CA ALA A 385 -1.05 -7.16 23.91
C ALA A 385 -1.06 -8.68 23.62
N ARG A 386 -0.66 -9.09 22.40
CA ARG A 386 -0.82 -10.46 21.91
C ARG A 386 0.52 -11.03 21.46
N VAL A 387 0.76 -12.29 21.79
CA VAL A 387 2.02 -12.98 21.49
C VAL A 387 2.08 -13.50 20.05
N GLY A 388 3.25 -13.32 19.44
CA GLY A 388 3.71 -14.09 18.28
C GLY A 388 3.25 -13.58 16.91
N ASP A 389 2.98 -12.29 16.79
CA ASP A 389 2.89 -11.63 15.50
C ASP A 389 4.30 -11.18 15.04
N ALA A 390 4.53 -11.11 13.74
CA ALA A 390 5.73 -10.57 13.14
C ALA A 390 5.37 -9.82 11.87
N VAL A 391 5.98 -8.66 11.67
CA VAL A 391 5.80 -7.86 10.47
C VAL A 391 6.98 -8.05 9.53
N GLN A 392 6.76 -7.98 8.22
CA GLN A 392 7.84 -7.98 7.23
C GLN A 392 7.57 -6.96 6.14
N ALA A 393 8.64 -6.38 5.61
CA ALA A 393 8.61 -5.38 4.55
C ALA A 393 9.28 -5.85 3.26
N ALA A 394 8.79 -5.34 2.14
CA ALA A 394 9.47 -5.35 0.85
C ALA A 394 9.39 -3.97 0.21
N ILE A 395 10.51 -3.48 -0.33
CA ILE A 395 10.60 -2.21 -1.04
C ILE A 395 10.85 -2.50 -2.51
N SER A 396 9.94 -2.05 -3.38
CA SER A 396 10.03 -2.23 -4.82
C SER A 396 10.23 -0.92 -5.55
N TYR A 397 11.00 -0.95 -6.63
CA TYR A 397 11.41 0.21 -7.42
C TYR A 397 11.04 -0.02 -8.88
N ASP A 398 10.24 0.89 -9.42
CA ASP A 398 10.06 1.13 -10.85
C ASP A 398 10.92 2.35 -11.16
N PHE A 399 12.07 2.13 -11.80
CA PHE A 399 13.06 3.20 -11.98
C PHE A 399 12.67 4.17 -13.08
N ASP A 400 12.00 3.70 -14.13
CA ASP A 400 11.72 4.47 -15.35
C ASP A 400 10.26 4.92 -15.47
N GLY A 401 9.42 4.60 -14.48
CA GLY A 401 8.02 5.01 -14.43
C GLY A 401 7.14 4.24 -15.41
N ASN A 402 7.59 3.08 -15.89
CA ASN A 402 6.86 2.29 -16.89
C ASN A 402 5.70 1.46 -16.29
N GLY A 403 5.53 1.50 -14.96
CA GLY A 403 4.51 0.77 -14.21
C GLY A 403 4.91 -0.66 -13.82
N THR A 404 6.14 -1.09 -14.12
CA THR A 404 6.71 -2.38 -13.71
C THR A 404 7.84 -2.17 -12.71
N PHE A 405 7.81 -2.90 -11.60
CA PHE A 405 8.92 -2.87 -10.64
C PHE A 405 10.15 -3.61 -11.21
N ASP A 406 11.21 -2.86 -11.47
CA ASP A 406 12.50 -3.35 -11.94
C ASP A 406 13.32 -4.06 -10.86
N ARG A 407 13.10 -3.69 -9.59
CA ARG A 407 13.81 -4.23 -8.44
C ARG A 407 12.89 -4.38 -7.25
N THR A 408 13.02 -5.48 -6.51
CA THR A 408 12.36 -5.67 -5.22
C THR A 408 13.36 -6.13 -4.16
N GLU A 409 13.38 -5.43 -3.03
CA GLU A 409 14.19 -5.71 -1.86
C GLU A 409 13.28 -6.19 -0.72
N ALA A 410 13.37 -7.47 -0.36
CA ALA A 410 12.65 -8.03 0.78
C ALA A 410 13.55 -8.03 2.02
N TYR A 411 13.01 -7.57 3.15
CA TYR A 411 13.74 -7.45 4.42
C TYR A 411 13.39 -8.59 5.37
N ARG A 412 14.22 -8.84 6.38
CA ARG A 412 13.89 -9.85 7.39
C ARG A 412 12.68 -9.41 8.21
N TYR A 413 11.85 -10.36 8.61
CA TYR A 413 10.70 -10.07 9.47
C TYR A 413 11.16 -9.61 10.86
N PHE A 414 10.34 -8.80 11.51
CA PHE A 414 10.49 -8.32 12.88
C PHE A 414 9.36 -8.89 13.73
N ALA A 415 9.71 -9.69 14.73
CA ALA A 415 8.75 -10.24 15.68
C ALA A 415 8.36 -9.14 16.68
N THR A 416 7.06 -8.87 16.79
CA THR A 416 6.52 -7.90 17.76
C THR A 416 6.41 -8.56 19.13
N ASP A 417 6.57 -7.77 20.20
CA ASP A 417 6.30 -8.20 21.56
C ASP A 417 4.78 -8.30 21.85
N ASP A 418 4.45 -8.79 23.05
CA ASP A 418 3.08 -8.95 23.55
C ASP A 418 2.61 -7.78 24.42
N VAL A 419 3.20 -6.59 24.23
CA VAL A 419 2.87 -5.37 24.94
C VAL A 419 2.22 -4.40 23.98
N ALA A 420 1.01 -3.96 24.32
CA ALA A 420 0.36 -2.90 23.56
C ALA A 420 1.20 -1.62 23.58
N GLY A 421 1.57 -1.13 22.41
CA GLY A 421 2.44 0.02 22.24
C GLY A 421 3.28 -0.06 20.96
N TRP A 422 3.73 1.10 20.49
CA TRP A 422 4.52 1.20 19.26
C TRP A 422 5.91 0.59 19.42
N GLN A 423 6.27 -0.27 18.48
CA GLN A 423 7.57 -0.91 18.35
C GLN A 423 8.21 -0.52 17.02
N VAL A 424 9.53 -0.49 16.99
CA VAL A 424 10.27 -0.09 15.79
C VAL A 424 10.68 -1.32 15.00
N TYR A 425 10.09 -1.49 13.81
CA TYR A 425 10.61 -2.37 12.78
C TYR A 425 11.55 -1.60 11.86
N GLY A 426 12.86 -1.84 12.00
CA GLY A 426 13.89 -1.20 11.19
C GLY A 426 14.46 -2.11 10.10
N SER A 427 15.14 -1.49 9.13
CA SER A 427 15.95 -2.18 8.12
C SER A 427 17.26 -2.77 8.67
N ASP A 428 17.59 -2.50 9.94
CA ASP A 428 18.74 -3.03 10.69
C ASP A 428 18.69 -4.55 10.88
N GLY A 429 17.49 -5.13 10.86
CA GLY A 429 17.28 -6.58 10.71
C GLY A 429 17.90 -7.15 9.42
N GLY A 430 18.21 -6.28 8.45
CA GLY A 430 18.98 -6.57 7.25
C GLY A 430 18.14 -7.05 6.07
N LEU A 431 18.70 -6.88 4.87
CA LEU A 431 18.14 -7.36 3.62
C LEU A 431 18.10 -8.90 3.61
N LYS A 432 16.92 -9.48 3.38
CA LYS A 432 16.73 -10.93 3.22
C LYS A 432 17.08 -11.38 1.81
N SER A 433 16.60 -10.64 0.82
CA SER A 433 16.85 -10.90 -0.60
C SER A 433 16.59 -9.64 -1.43
N ALA A 434 17.30 -9.50 -2.54
CA ALA A 434 16.95 -8.55 -3.60
C ALA A 434 16.86 -9.30 -4.93
N SER A 435 15.85 -8.98 -5.73
CA SER A 435 15.66 -9.47 -7.09
C SER A 435 15.55 -8.29 -8.06
N GLY A 436 15.87 -8.54 -9.32
CA GLY A 436 15.79 -7.53 -10.39
C GLY A 436 17.07 -6.72 -10.60
N ALA A 437 16.92 -5.53 -11.18
CA ALA A 437 18.02 -4.64 -11.54
C ALA A 437 18.80 -4.14 -10.32
N ALA A 438 20.02 -3.62 -10.56
CA ALA A 438 20.73 -2.85 -9.55
C ALA A 438 19.98 -1.52 -9.28
N LEU A 439 20.14 -0.95 -8.08
CA LEU A 439 19.63 0.39 -7.80
C LEU A 439 20.23 1.39 -8.80
N GLN A 440 19.37 2.24 -9.36
CA GLN A 440 19.69 3.23 -10.38
C GLN A 440 18.73 4.42 -10.26
N ASP A 441 18.99 5.50 -11.01
CA ASP A 441 18.19 6.72 -10.95
C ASP A 441 16.70 6.46 -11.19
N LEU A 442 15.87 7.16 -10.43
CA LEU A 442 14.43 7.24 -10.63
C LEU A 442 14.14 8.38 -11.62
N VAL A 443 13.35 8.10 -12.66
CA VAL A 443 12.91 9.06 -13.68
C VAL A 443 11.41 8.92 -13.87
N GLY A 444 10.63 9.75 -13.17
CA GLY A 444 9.18 9.58 -13.11
C GLY A 444 8.75 8.24 -12.50
N GLY A 445 9.62 7.60 -11.74
CA GLY A 445 9.48 6.25 -11.24
C GLY A 445 8.60 6.13 -10.00
N THR A 446 8.36 4.89 -9.58
CA THR A 446 7.55 4.57 -8.39
C THR A 446 8.36 3.76 -7.38
N VAL A 447 8.32 4.16 -6.12
CA VAL A 447 8.82 3.36 -4.99
C VAL A 447 7.63 2.84 -4.21
N LYS A 448 7.56 1.53 -4.01
CA LYS A 448 6.48 0.86 -3.28
C LYS A 448 7.01 0.19 -2.03
N VAL A 449 6.36 0.41 -0.90
CA VAL A 449 6.55 -0.32 0.35
C VAL A 449 5.40 -1.29 0.52
N ASP A 450 5.68 -2.59 0.59
CA ASP A 450 4.74 -3.61 1.03
C ASP A 450 5.07 -4.03 2.45
N LEU A 451 4.11 -3.92 3.36
CA LEU A 451 4.22 -4.33 4.76
C LEU A 451 3.14 -5.35 5.08
N TRP A 452 3.51 -6.55 5.51
CA TRP A 452 2.54 -7.60 5.84
C TRP A 452 2.85 -8.27 7.17
N SER A 453 1.83 -8.86 7.79
CA SER A 453 2.05 -9.80 8.87
C SER A 453 2.68 -11.07 8.29
N ALA A 454 3.96 -11.28 8.58
CA ALA A 454 4.75 -12.42 8.14
C ALA A 454 4.52 -13.66 9.00
N ILE A 455 4.12 -13.45 10.25
CA ILE A 455 3.73 -14.47 11.23
C ILE A 455 2.60 -13.84 12.04
N GLY A 456 1.50 -14.55 12.30
CA GLY A 456 0.39 -13.99 13.07
C GLY A 456 -0.86 -13.64 12.26
N ALA A 457 -2.02 -13.98 12.81
CA ALA A 457 -3.35 -13.75 12.22
C ALA A 457 -3.94 -12.37 12.59
N HIS A 458 -3.23 -11.59 13.39
CA HIS A 458 -3.74 -10.32 13.92
C HIS A 458 -3.33 -9.16 13.04
N THR A 459 -4.22 -8.16 12.97
CA THR A 459 -3.93 -6.90 12.31
C THR A 459 -2.84 -6.17 13.08
N ILE A 460 -1.69 -5.95 12.44
CA ILE A 460 -0.62 -5.11 12.96
C ILE A 460 -0.94 -3.67 12.56
N ALA A 461 -1.14 -2.80 13.55
CA ALA A 461 -1.31 -1.37 13.30
C ALA A 461 0.02 -0.74 12.91
N VAL A 462 -0.02 0.27 12.04
CA VAL A 462 1.16 1.03 11.61
C VAL A 462 0.90 2.51 11.86
N ASP A 463 1.79 3.17 12.60
CA ASP A 463 1.76 4.63 12.74
C ASP A 463 2.48 5.27 11.55
N LEU A 464 1.71 5.61 10.52
CA LEU A 464 2.27 6.20 9.30
C LEU A 464 2.87 7.59 9.54
N ALA A 465 2.38 8.34 10.53
CA ALA A 465 2.88 9.69 10.81
C ALA A 465 4.24 9.68 11.51
N ALA A 466 4.55 8.59 12.21
CA ALA A 466 5.79 8.41 12.94
C ALA A 466 6.74 7.39 12.29
N SER A 467 6.34 6.79 11.17
CA SER A 467 7.17 5.89 10.37
C SER A 467 7.97 6.65 9.31
N SER A 468 9.12 6.10 8.89
CA SER A 468 9.97 6.69 7.84
C SER A 468 10.52 5.66 6.86
N LEU A 469 10.85 6.14 5.66
CA LEU A 469 11.51 5.39 4.59
C LEU A 469 12.71 6.22 4.15
N ASP A 470 13.89 5.63 4.23
CA ASP A 470 15.17 6.26 3.90
C ASP A 470 15.64 5.69 2.57
N LEU A 471 15.38 6.41 1.48
CA LEU A 471 15.70 5.93 0.15
C LEU A 471 17.10 6.38 -0.27
N PRO A 472 17.90 5.55 -0.98
CA PRO A 472 19.26 5.87 -1.37
C PRO A 472 19.31 6.80 -2.59
N PHE A 473 18.47 7.85 -2.60
CA PHE A 473 18.38 8.80 -3.69
C PHE A 473 18.38 10.24 -3.19
N ARG A 474 18.94 11.11 -4.01
CA ARG A 474 18.79 12.55 -3.89
C ARG A 474 17.60 13.02 -4.73
N PHE A 475 16.57 13.54 -4.07
CA PHE A 475 15.36 14.06 -4.69
C PHE A 475 15.56 15.53 -5.12
N GLY A 476 15.10 15.89 -6.32
CA GLY A 476 15.23 17.25 -6.89
C GLY A 476 16.31 17.37 -7.97
N GLY A 477 15.94 17.96 -9.10
CA GLY A 477 16.81 18.13 -10.26
C GLY A 477 17.42 19.53 -10.35
N ASP A 478 18.74 19.59 -10.43
CA ASP A 478 19.40 20.33 -11.50
C ASP A 478 20.72 19.63 -11.87
N ALA A 479 21.04 19.65 -13.17
CA ALA A 479 22.23 19.05 -13.76
C ALA A 479 23.56 19.62 -13.15
N PRO A 480 24.71 18.97 -13.37
CA PRO A 480 25.83 18.97 -12.43
C PRO A 480 26.50 20.36 -12.33
N MET A 481 26.46 20.96 -11.13
CA MET A 481 27.40 22.03 -10.81
C MET A 481 28.80 21.45 -10.66
N SER A 482 29.77 22.15 -11.25
CA SER A 482 31.18 21.81 -11.28
C SER A 482 31.74 21.63 -9.86
N ALA A 483 32.59 20.62 -9.67
CA ALA A 483 33.26 20.34 -8.41
C ALA A 483 33.90 21.62 -7.81
N PRO A 484 33.62 21.97 -6.54
CA PRO A 484 34.41 22.97 -5.85
C PRO A 484 35.82 22.42 -5.64
N GLN A 485 36.82 23.15 -6.13
CA GLN A 485 38.22 22.90 -5.78
C GLN A 485 38.40 23.05 -4.25
N PRO A 486 39.22 22.21 -3.60
CA PRO A 486 39.55 22.41 -2.20
C PRO A 486 40.46 23.63 -2.07
N SER A 487 40.18 24.49 -1.09
CA SER A 487 41.22 25.33 -0.48
C SER A 487 41.14 25.24 1.05
N PRO A 488 42.30 25.27 1.71
CA PRO A 488 42.48 24.81 3.08
C PRO A 488 42.23 25.94 4.09
N ASP A 489 41.87 25.52 5.31
CA ASP A 489 41.86 26.28 6.57
C ASP A 489 40.74 27.33 6.80
N GLY A 490 39.77 26.98 7.67
CA GLY A 490 38.83 27.91 8.33
C GLY A 490 37.70 27.18 9.09
N PRO A 491 37.24 27.64 10.27
CA PRO A 491 36.70 26.79 11.34
C PRO A 491 35.19 26.47 11.21
N SER A 492 34.80 25.34 11.81
CA SER A 492 33.46 24.95 12.29
C SER A 492 32.31 25.86 11.84
N GLU A 493 31.57 25.43 10.82
CA GLU A 493 30.31 26.08 10.46
C GLU A 493 29.37 26.10 11.66
N SER A 494 28.64 27.20 11.82
CA SER A 494 27.59 27.31 12.81
C SER A 494 26.49 26.30 12.48
N PRO A 495 25.71 25.80 13.46
CA PRO A 495 24.60 24.92 13.15
C PRO A 495 23.58 25.63 12.24
N HIS A 496 23.35 25.09 11.04
CA HIS A 496 22.34 25.57 10.11
C HIS A 496 21.22 24.52 9.99
N PHE A 497 20.00 24.96 9.71
CA PHE A 497 18.93 24.02 9.36
C PHE A 497 19.14 23.50 7.93
N LEU A 498 19.08 22.18 7.75
CA LEU A 498 18.75 21.57 6.47
C LEU A 498 17.26 21.83 6.20
N VAL A 499 16.97 22.50 5.10
CA VAL A 499 15.61 22.80 4.68
C VAL A 499 15.16 21.74 3.68
N SER A 500 14.11 21.00 4.00
CA SER A 500 13.47 20.06 3.07
C SER A 500 11.98 20.37 2.95
N ALA A 501 11.49 20.46 1.71
CA ALA A 501 10.06 20.61 1.44
C ALA A 501 9.44 19.22 1.23
N GLY A 502 8.38 18.90 1.97
CA GLY A 502 7.63 17.66 1.82
C GLY A 502 6.11 17.92 1.81
N PRO A 503 5.29 16.89 1.55
CA PRO A 503 3.83 17.00 1.48
C PRO A 503 3.15 17.43 2.80
N THR A 504 3.91 17.48 3.91
CA THR A 504 3.45 17.93 5.23
C THR A 504 3.96 19.31 5.64
N GLY A 505 4.61 20.05 4.72
CA GLY A 505 5.17 21.39 4.95
C GLY A 505 6.70 21.43 4.84
N LEU A 506 7.29 22.60 5.12
CA LEU A 506 8.74 22.77 5.16
C LEU A 506 9.29 22.26 6.49
N GLN A 507 10.24 21.34 6.41
CA GLN A 507 10.97 20.81 7.54
C GLN A 507 12.32 21.51 7.67
N LEU A 508 12.59 22.00 8.87
CA LEU A 508 13.88 22.54 9.27
C LEU A 508 14.55 21.52 10.18
N ALA A 509 15.53 20.77 9.67
CA ALA A 509 16.23 19.71 10.40
C ALA A 509 17.66 20.14 10.77
N THR A 510 18.17 19.75 11.93
CA THR A 510 19.54 20.12 12.33
C THR A 510 20.57 19.38 11.47
N SER A 511 21.68 20.03 11.07
CA SER A 511 22.73 19.42 10.23
C SER A 511 23.63 18.41 10.95
N GLY A 512 23.21 17.87 12.11
CA GLY A 512 23.98 17.04 13.03
C GLY A 512 23.58 17.27 14.49
N GLU A 513 24.10 16.43 15.41
CA GLU A 513 23.87 16.61 16.85
C GLU A 513 24.41 17.97 17.32
N ALA A 514 23.67 18.62 18.21
CA ALA A 514 24.08 19.88 18.80
C ALA A 514 24.05 19.80 20.33
N VAL A 515 24.96 20.53 21.00
CA VAL A 515 24.94 20.63 22.46
C VAL A 515 24.24 21.92 22.85
N VAL A 516 23.15 21.80 23.61
CA VAL A 516 22.48 22.91 24.27
C VAL A 516 23.20 23.21 25.58
N ALA A 517 23.73 24.41 25.71
CA ALA A 517 24.50 24.83 26.88
C ALA A 517 23.68 24.76 28.17
N SER A 518 24.35 24.52 29.29
CA SER A 518 23.70 24.50 30.60
C SER A 518 23.20 25.88 31.03
N ALA A 519 22.11 25.94 31.80
CA ALA A 519 21.68 27.15 32.51
C ALA A 519 22.62 27.55 33.67
N GLY A 520 23.65 26.77 33.97
CA GLY A 520 24.62 27.07 35.04
C GLY A 520 24.01 27.12 36.44
N GLY A 521 22.88 26.46 36.66
CA GLY A 521 22.08 26.54 37.90
C GLY A 521 21.18 27.78 38.01
N GLY A 522 21.12 28.62 36.97
CA GLY A 522 20.21 29.76 36.86
C GLY A 522 18.78 29.38 36.47
N ARG A 523 17.90 30.40 36.37
CA ARG A 523 16.51 30.26 35.93
C ARG A 523 16.20 31.29 34.84
N TYR A 524 16.08 30.82 33.60
CA TYR A 524 15.91 31.58 32.36
C TYR A 524 14.66 31.11 31.60
N ILE A 525 13.52 31.08 32.30
CA ILE A 525 12.24 30.68 31.69
C ILE A 525 11.73 31.84 30.82
N ASP A 526 11.36 31.52 29.59
CA ASP A 526 10.86 32.43 28.54
C ASP A 526 11.88 33.50 28.07
N GLN A 527 13.14 33.38 28.51
CA GLN A 527 14.23 34.29 28.11
C GLN A 527 15.44 33.45 27.69
N PRO A 528 15.81 33.41 26.40
CA PRO A 528 16.97 32.65 25.96
C PRO A 528 18.25 33.05 26.68
N HIS A 529 19.01 32.06 27.11
CA HIS A 529 20.32 32.21 27.73
C HIS A 529 21.29 31.24 27.07
N ASP A 530 22.31 31.76 26.41
CA ASP A 530 23.26 31.01 25.57
C ASP A 530 22.57 29.99 24.64
N PRO A 531 21.54 30.40 23.86
CA PRO A 531 20.81 29.47 23.03
C PRO A 531 21.68 28.90 21.91
N THR A 532 21.43 27.63 21.59
CA THR A 532 21.79 27.07 20.29
C THR A 532 20.80 27.62 19.26
N VAL A 533 21.32 28.37 18.29
CA VAL A 533 20.52 29.10 17.31
C VAL A 533 20.62 28.44 15.95
N PHE A 534 19.47 28.20 15.33
CA PHE A 534 19.37 27.69 13.97
C PHE A 534 18.53 28.67 13.15
N THR A 535 18.98 29.00 11.95
CA THR A 535 18.28 29.96 11.07
C THR A 535 18.10 29.36 9.68
N ALA A 536 16.90 29.54 9.13
CA ALA A 536 16.58 29.29 7.72
C ALA A 536 16.16 30.61 7.08
N GLU A 537 16.79 30.98 5.97
CA GLU A 537 16.60 32.25 5.26
C GLU A 537 16.16 31.99 3.81
N GLY A 538 15.66 33.02 3.12
CA GLY A 538 15.23 32.91 1.72
C GLY A 538 13.89 32.21 1.53
N LEU A 539 13.07 32.15 2.58
CA LEU A 539 11.83 31.40 2.54
C LEU A 539 10.76 32.12 1.71
N HIS A 540 10.14 31.39 0.78
CA HIS A 540 8.92 31.81 0.07
C HIS A 540 7.83 30.75 0.23
N GLY A 541 6.64 31.13 0.71
CA GLY A 541 5.56 30.18 0.97
C GLY A 541 4.27 30.84 1.44
N ARG A 542 3.13 30.21 1.19
CA ARG A 542 1.79 30.73 1.53
C ARG A 542 1.24 30.07 2.78
N TYR A 543 0.84 30.88 3.76
CA TYR A 543 0.31 30.37 5.04
C TYR A 543 -0.98 29.58 4.80
N ASP A 544 -1.04 28.35 5.30
CA ASP A 544 -2.13 27.41 5.04
C ASP A 544 -3.24 27.42 6.11
N GLY A 545 -3.07 28.22 7.17
CA GLY A 545 -4.01 28.30 8.30
C GLY A 545 -3.71 27.36 9.46
N GLY A 546 -2.65 26.55 9.38
CA GLY A 546 -2.19 25.63 10.41
C GLY A 546 -1.36 26.28 11.53
N ASN A 547 -0.84 25.45 12.43
CA ASN A 547 0.08 25.91 13.50
C ASN A 547 1.44 25.26 13.33
N VAL A 548 2.49 25.93 13.79
CA VAL A 548 3.82 25.36 13.83
C VAL A 548 3.86 24.10 14.70
N ALA A 549 4.57 23.09 14.22
CA ALA A 549 4.83 21.84 14.94
C ALA A 549 6.34 21.62 15.06
N PHE A 550 6.77 20.87 16.07
CA PHE A 550 8.19 20.51 16.20
C PHE A 550 8.34 19.20 16.97
N ALA A 551 9.46 18.53 16.72
CA ALA A 551 9.88 17.37 17.48
C ALA A 551 11.39 17.47 17.71
N LEU A 552 11.78 17.70 18.97
CA LEU A 552 13.16 17.69 19.42
C LEU A 552 13.41 16.41 20.21
N SER A 553 14.49 15.71 19.90
CA SER A 553 14.99 14.57 20.69
C SER A 553 16.15 15.06 21.54
N LEU A 554 15.99 14.95 22.86
CA LEU A 554 16.90 15.51 23.86
C LEU A 554 17.49 14.41 24.74
N ASP A 555 18.77 14.48 25.07
CA ASP A 555 19.40 13.60 26.07
C ASP A 555 20.21 14.46 27.06
N ALA A 556 19.76 14.50 28.31
CA ALA A 556 20.47 15.19 29.40
C ALA A 556 21.55 14.32 30.07
N GLY A 557 21.72 13.09 29.60
CA GLY A 557 22.59 12.07 30.15
C GLY A 557 22.21 11.77 31.59
N THR A 558 23.14 12.00 32.51
CA THR A 558 22.90 11.82 33.95
C THR A 558 22.62 13.15 34.68
N GLY A 559 22.42 14.24 33.92
CA GLY A 559 22.16 15.57 34.45
C GLY A 559 20.79 15.67 35.10
N VAL A 560 20.74 16.04 36.38
CA VAL A 560 19.47 16.15 37.13
C VAL A 560 18.91 17.56 37.01
N GLY A 561 17.62 17.66 36.66
CA GLY A 561 16.83 18.89 36.76
C GLY A 561 17.08 19.90 35.65
N ASN A 562 17.45 19.43 34.45
CA ASN A 562 17.50 20.25 33.25
C ASN A 562 16.10 20.49 32.69
N GLY A 563 15.93 21.63 32.00
CA GLY A 563 14.68 21.95 31.33
C GLY A 563 14.93 22.75 30.07
N THR A 564 14.77 22.11 28.91
CA THR A 564 15.03 22.71 27.60
C THR A 564 13.80 23.46 27.09
N GLN A 565 13.99 24.63 26.49
CA GLN A 565 12.94 25.48 25.94
C GLN A 565 13.27 25.89 24.50
N LEU A 566 12.22 26.04 23.68
CA LEU A 566 12.30 26.45 22.29
C LEU A 566 11.56 27.78 22.08
N ARG A 567 12.18 28.68 21.30
CA ARG A 567 11.54 29.87 20.73
C ARG A 567 11.70 29.88 19.22
N LEU A 568 10.61 30.14 18.52
CA LEU A 568 10.59 30.37 17.07
C LEU A 568 10.30 31.84 16.80
N SER A 569 11.14 32.45 15.97
CA SER A 569 11.01 33.84 15.53
C SER A 569 10.91 33.87 14.01
N PHE A 570 9.94 34.61 13.48
CA PHE A 570 9.60 34.67 12.06
C PHE A 570 9.78 36.10 11.56
N ASP A 571 10.46 36.25 10.44
CA ASP A 571 10.54 37.46 9.61
C ASP A 571 9.93 37.09 8.26
N PHE A 572 8.70 37.52 7.99
CA PHE A 572 7.96 37.03 6.83
C PHE A 572 8.36 37.73 5.53
N ASP A 573 8.80 38.99 5.60
CA ASP A 573 9.10 39.82 4.42
C ASP A 573 10.61 39.96 4.13
N GLY A 574 11.46 39.35 4.96
CA GLY A 574 12.91 39.34 4.79
C GLY A 574 13.58 40.69 5.10
N ASN A 575 12.91 41.56 5.86
CA ASN A 575 13.44 42.88 6.20
C ASN A 575 14.45 42.85 7.37
N GLY A 576 14.65 41.69 8.00
CA GLY A 576 15.55 41.46 9.13
C GLY A 576 14.93 41.77 10.50
N ALA A 577 13.65 42.10 10.57
CA ALA A 577 12.90 42.32 11.82
C ALA A 577 11.93 41.16 12.08
N THR A 578 11.83 40.75 13.34
CA THR A 578 10.91 39.68 13.74
C THR A 578 9.47 40.19 13.77
N ASP A 579 8.62 39.61 12.93
CA ASP A 579 7.17 39.89 12.84
C ASP A 579 6.35 39.07 13.83
N ARG A 580 6.76 37.82 14.05
CA ARG A 580 6.10 36.88 14.96
C ARG A 580 7.11 36.15 15.82
N THR A 581 6.74 35.91 17.08
CA THR A 581 7.53 35.09 18.00
C THR A 581 6.60 34.14 18.73
N GLU A 582 7.04 32.90 18.89
CA GLU A 582 6.32 31.87 19.61
C GLU A 582 7.29 31.09 20.51
N THR A 583 7.10 31.21 21.82
CA THR A 583 7.91 30.54 22.85
C THR A 583 7.10 29.42 23.47
N PHE A 584 7.68 28.23 23.57
CA PHE A 584 7.00 27.03 24.09
C PHE A 584 7.33 26.79 25.55
N HIS A 585 6.42 26.18 26.32
CA HIS A 585 6.73 25.77 27.69
C HIS A 585 7.91 24.79 27.71
N TYR A 586 8.85 24.99 28.65
CA TYR A 586 10.03 24.13 28.75
C TYR A 586 9.65 22.66 29.03
N PHE A 587 10.49 21.77 28.53
CA PHE A 587 10.44 20.33 28.75
C PHE A 587 11.49 19.94 29.77
N ALA A 588 11.05 19.39 30.90
CA ALA A 588 11.96 18.87 31.92
C ALA A 588 12.43 17.49 31.46
N THR A 589 13.74 17.38 31.17
CA THR A 589 14.38 16.10 30.85
C THR A 589 14.56 15.30 32.13
N ASP A 590 14.56 13.98 32.02
CA ASP A 590 14.97 13.10 33.10
C ASP A 590 16.51 13.04 33.23
N ASN A 591 17.00 12.23 34.16
CA ASN A 591 18.43 12.06 34.43
C ASN A 591 18.94 10.66 34.03
N ALA A 592 18.30 10.04 33.04
CA ALA A 592 18.70 8.79 32.43
C ALA A 592 19.28 9.05 31.04
N THR A 593 20.30 8.27 30.68
CA THR A 593 20.84 8.30 29.32
C THR A 593 19.83 7.70 28.35
N GLY A 594 19.52 8.44 27.29
CA GLY A 594 18.52 8.07 26.30
C GLY A 594 17.78 9.29 25.76
N TRP A 595 17.16 9.14 24.59
CA TRP A 595 16.45 10.22 23.91
C TRP A 595 15.03 10.42 24.45
N GLU A 596 14.72 11.66 24.80
CA GLU A 596 13.41 12.11 25.25
C GLU A 596 12.76 13.05 24.23
N GLY A 597 11.44 12.91 24.03
CA GLY A 597 10.70 13.69 23.05
C GLY A 597 10.13 15.00 23.61
N TYR A 598 10.54 16.12 23.05
CA TYR A 598 9.96 17.44 23.28
C TYR A 598 9.22 17.93 22.02
N SER A 599 7.92 18.20 22.16
CA SER A 599 7.07 18.66 21.05
C SER A 599 6.15 19.81 21.43
N GLN A 600 5.48 20.38 20.42
CA GLN A 600 4.51 21.46 20.56
C GLN A 600 3.32 21.12 21.48
N ALA A 601 3.09 19.84 21.79
CA ALA A 601 2.05 19.39 22.72
C ALA A 601 2.20 19.99 24.13
N ARG A 602 3.39 20.52 24.47
CA ARG A 602 3.63 21.26 25.72
C ARG A 602 2.92 22.62 25.78
N GLY A 603 2.48 23.15 24.63
CA GLY A 603 1.81 24.44 24.51
C GLY A 603 2.78 25.63 24.57
N SER A 604 2.29 26.77 24.09
CA SER A 604 3.04 28.03 24.01
C SER A 604 2.95 28.80 25.33
N SER A 605 4.08 29.26 25.87
CA SER A 605 4.14 30.12 27.05
C SER A 605 3.95 31.60 26.70
N ASP A 606 4.40 32.01 25.52
CA ASP A 606 4.24 33.37 25.01
C ASP A 606 4.13 33.37 23.48
N VAL A 607 3.23 34.19 22.94
CA VAL A 607 3.02 34.33 21.49
C VAL A 607 2.76 35.80 21.17
N SER A 608 3.52 36.35 20.23
CA SER A 608 3.34 37.71 19.72
C SER A 608 3.32 37.73 18.20
N GLY A 609 2.54 38.63 17.61
CA GLY A 609 2.40 38.75 16.15
C GLY A 609 1.36 37.78 15.57
N SER A 610 1.19 37.81 14.24
CA SER A 610 0.27 36.95 13.49
C SER A 610 1.03 36.29 12.35
N TYR A 611 0.58 35.12 11.90
CA TYR A 611 1.14 34.48 10.71
C TYR A 611 0.86 35.32 9.45
N ALA A 612 1.81 35.31 8.51
CA ALA A 612 1.73 35.96 7.20
C ALA A 612 2.52 35.15 6.17
N ASP A 613 2.26 35.35 4.88
CA ASP A 613 2.99 34.67 3.81
C ASP A 613 4.48 35.05 3.80
N PHE A 614 5.34 34.07 3.51
CA PHE A 614 6.78 34.27 3.35
C PHE A 614 7.14 34.84 1.97
N THR A 615 7.91 35.92 1.95
CA THR A 615 8.47 36.52 0.73
C THR A 615 9.96 36.84 0.93
N GLY A 616 10.83 35.84 0.76
CA GLY A 616 12.27 35.97 0.98
C GLY A 616 12.62 36.09 2.47
N GLY A 617 11.74 35.59 3.34
CA GLY A 617 11.82 35.76 4.78
C GLY A 617 12.70 34.72 5.47
N SER A 618 12.67 34.72 6.80
CA SER A 618 13.45 33.80 7.63
C SER A 618 12.70 33.26 8.85
N VAL A 619 13.11 32.09 9.31
CA VAL A 619 12.73 31.51 10.60
C VAL A 619 13.98 31.23 11.42
N THR A 620 13.99 31.71 12.65
CA THR A 620 15.04 31.45 13.64
C THR A 620 14.49 30.61 14.77
N ALA A 621 15.15 29.49 15.08
CA ALA A 621 14.89 28.67 16.25
C ALA A 621 16.00 28.86 17.29
N GLU A 622 15.62 29.24 18.50
CA GLU A 622 16.52 29.37 19.65
C GLU A 622 16.16 28.29 20.67
N ILE A 623 17.11 27.40 20.95
CA ILE A 623 16.95 26.30 21.91
C ILE A 623 17.92 26.53 23.07
N TRP A 624 17.41 26.57 24.30
CA TRP A 624 18.25 26.77 25.49
C TRP A 624 17.77 25.95 26.67
N ASN A 625 18.65 25.66 27.61
CA ASN A 625 18.23 25.17 28.92
C ASN A 625 17.72 26.36 29.76
N ALA A 626 16.42 26.39 30.03
CA ALA A 626 15.77 27.37 30.89
C ALA A 626 16.10 27.16 32.38
N ILE A 627 16.40 25.92 32.78
CA ILE A 627 16.86 25.53 34.12
C ILE A 627 17.86 24.37 34.01
N GLY A 628 18.62 24.13 35.08
CA GLY A 628 19.55 23.01 35.18
C GLY A 628 21.02 23.40 35.24
N SER A 629 21.89 22.42 35.49
CA SER A 629 23.34 22.63 35.68
C SER A 629 24.21 21.75 34.79
N SER A 630 23.59 20.97 33.90
CA SER A 630 24.26 20.15 32.89
C SER A 630 23.85 20.60 31.48
N PRO A 631 24.70 20.38 30.46
CA PRO A 631 24.28 20.54 29.06
C PRO A 631 23.26 19.45 28.68
N VAL A 632 22.56 19.67 27.58
CA VAL A 632 21.63 18.70 26.96
C VAL A 632 22.06 18.48 25.51
N THR A 633 22.15 17.23 25.07
CA THR A 633 22.40 16.91 23.66
C THR A 633 21.08 16.96 22.90
N LEU A 634 21.07 17.63 21.76
CA LEU A 634 20.01 17.65 20.77
C LEU A 634 20.41 16.71 19.64
N HIS A 635 19.58 15.71 19.34
CA HIS A 635 19.83 14.76 18.26
C HIS A 635 19.75 15.43 16.88
N ASP A 636 20.40 14.83 15.88
CA ASP A 636 20.37 15.32 14.50
C ASP A 636 19.00 15.21 13.81
N GLU A 637 18.10 14.36 14.32
CA GLU A 637 16.69 14.22 13.91
C GLU A 637 15.75 15.35 14.40
N ALA A 638 16.26 16.35 15.12
CA ALA A 638 15.47 17.46 15.64
C ALA A 638 14.90 18.31 14.49
N ARG A 639 13.58 18.52 14.48
CA ARG A 639 12.87 19.19 13.38
C ARG A 639 11.78 20.17 13.80
N VAL A 640 11.60 21.21 12.99
CA VAL A 640 10.46 22.14 13.03
C VAL A 640 9.69 22.04 11.71
N ILE A 641 8.36 21.99 11.79
CA ILE A 641 7.44 21.88 10.65
C ILE A 641 6.61 23.16 10.58
N LEU A 642 6.71 23.86 9.44
CA LEU A 642 6.03 25.15 9.22
C LEU A 642 4.70 24.96 8.46
N PRO A 643 3.60 25.62 8.90
CA PRO A 643 2.26 25.51 8.30
C PRO A 643 2.09 26.38 7.04
N TYR A 644 2.80 26.04 5.95
CA TYR A 644 2.68 26.75 4.67
C TYR A 644 2.73 25.78 3.50
N SER A 645 2.17 26.22 2.37
CA SER A 645 2.17 25.55 1.07
C SER A 645 2.95 26.35 0.02
N ASP A 646 3.12 25.76 -1.18
CA ASP A 646 3.72 26.42 -2.35
C ASP A 646 5.16 26.92 -2.14
N TRP A 647 6.00 26.10 -1.49
CA TRP A 647 7.38 26.45 -1.15
C TRP A 647 8.28 26.62 -2.38
N MET A 648 8.98 27.75 -2.44
CA MET A 648 10.19 27.92 -3.25
C MET A 648 11.32 28.31 -2.29
N ILE A 649 12.43 27.56 -2.34
CA ILE A 649 13.66 27.85 -1.56
C ILE A 649 14.67 28.50 -2.51
#